data_AF-A0A7I8EMT9-F1
#
_entry.id   AF-A0A7I8EMT9-F1
#
_cell.length_a   1.000
_cell.length_b   1.000
_cell.length_c   1.000
_cell.angle_alpha   90.00
_cell.angle_beta   90.00
_cell.angle_gamma   90.00
#
_symmetry.space_group_name_H-M   'P 1'
#
loop_
_entity.id
_entity.type
_entity.pdbx_description
1 polymer ?
#
loop_
_entity_poly.entity_id
_entity_poly.type
_entity_poly.pdbx_seq_one_letter_code
_entity_poly.pdbx_strand_id
1 'polypeptide(L)'
;MPYYYLQTPDNLQRILQRIEQEIYTPVATLQVEAWITPEPVTFAERQTGTHKVLAIGENWGKLWDCAWFHFTGTVPAVAAAKHVVLMIDLSGEAAVVDKEGTPVLGLTTVSSTFDMSLGRPGKHIMPFSKHAQDGENVDLWADAGCNDLFGAYADSGIVKEAHVALYNETLYNLYHDFAVLHELMTQLQPEKARYQRILHALNKAANELSTYNTEEAQRAREILAPELAKKNGTPSLHVSAIGHAHIDLAWLWPLRETIRKGGRSFSTVLAMMERYPDYIFGASQPQLYQWMKKYYPALYKKIQLRVAEGRWETQGAMWVEPDTNISGGEALVRQILYGMRFFRDEFGTTPRMLWLPDVFGYSAALPQILKEAGIDYFLTIKISWNTFNTFPHHTFFWQGLDGSRVLAHMPPEGTYNSSAAPRAIVAAEKNYADKVVSEYCALLYGIGDGGGGPGSEHLERLAREKNLDGLAPVKQEHMETFFERLAQDSSEYPTWNGELYLEKHQGTYTSQARNKRFNRKMELALRELEFILTLAHLQIGHPYPTETLDTIWQEVLLYQFHDILPGSSIQRVYTESLARYQHLLAQTQELLSQAQHALIQQTTEQTYTLFNTLSWERSTWLKIDRQWRYVTVPSMGYITLDLGLLATRTAEIQLTASRKRLENDVLRVEFAADGSMQGIWDKEYQREVLKPETSANRLAVYDDDGDAWDFSYSYRERPPHHFVLETVSEQIDGPQAIIEQQYRFGDSTLQQRIVLTRGSRRIDFITHVDWREQHKMLRTSFPLAVAATEATCDIQFGSIKRPTHRNTSWDMARNEICAHKWIDISQWEYGVALLNDCKYGHYVTESLLDLNLLRSPMYPGLNADQAEHDFTYALFPHAGNHIQGGVIRAGYELNVPVNIVTGTATASATAGNEQSLSFARIAAENVVLETIKKAEENDDIIIRIYEAFGATTTTTLSLAMTVQTIWQTNLLEVPEKELEHSEHSVEITLQPYEILTLRIHKR
;
A
#
# COMPACT_ATOMS: atom_id res chain seq x y z
N MET A 1 -18.75 19.32 -51.08
CA MET A 1 -17.71 18.27 -51.16
C MET A 1 -17.65 17.78 -52.59
N PRO A 2 -16.48 17.44 -53.15
CA PRO A 2 -16.45 16.65 -54.37
C PRO A 2 -17.15 15.31 -54.10
N TYR A 3 -18.05 14.89 -54.98
CA TYR A 3 -18.98 13.77 -54.79
C TYR A 3 -18.32 12.38 -54.61
N TYR A 4 -16.98 12.30 -54.59
CA TYR A 4 -16.19 11.07 -54.73
C TYR A 4 -15.31 10.73 -53.51
N TYR A 5 -15.35 11.52 -52.43
CA TYR A 5 -14.56 11.28 -51.22
C TYR A 5 -15.42 10.63 -50.13
N LEU A 6 -15.92 9.42 -50.39
CA LEU A 6 -16.58 8.60 -49.36
C LEU A 6 -15.65 7.45 -48.96
N GLN A 7 -14.46 7.76 -48.47
CA GLN A 7 -13.80 6.82 -47.57
C GLN A 7 -14.41 7.03 -46.19
N THR A 8 -15.05 5.98 -45.65
CA THR A 8 -15.59 6.00 -44.29
C THR A 8 -14.43 6.02 -43.28
N PRO A 9 -14.64 6.50 -42.04
CA PRO A 9 -13.64 6.40 -40.96
C PRO A 9 -13.02 4.99 -40.83
N ASP A 10 -13.83 3.93 -41.04
CA ASP A 10 -13.36 2.54 -41.05
C ASP A 10 -12.29 2.26 -42.11
N ASN A 11 -12.35 2.93 -43.26
CA ASN A 11 -11.35 2.78 -44.31
C ASN A 11 -10.01 3.44 -43.93
N LEU A 12 -10.04 4.59 -43.25
CA LEU A 12 -8.83 5.24 -42.76
C LEU A 12 -8.13 4.40 -41.69
N GLN A 13 -8.90 3.74 -40.82
CA GLN A 13 -8.37 2.79 -39.84
C GLN A 13 -7.66 1.60 -40.53
N ARG A 14 -8.23 1.08 -41.63
CA ARG A 14 -7.59 0.02 -42.43
C ARG A 14 -6.29 0.49 -43.08
N ILE A 15 -6.25 1.71 -43.60
CA ILE A 15 -5.03 2.29 -44.16
C ILE A 15 -3.96 2.43 -43.08
N LEU A 16 -4.34 2.91 -41.89
CA LEU A 16 -3.42 3.03 -40.76
C LEU A 16 -2.81 1.68 -40.36
N GLN A 17 -3.63 0.63 -40.27
CA GLN A 17 -3.16 -0.74 -40.04
C GLN A 17 -2.21 -1.22 -41.15
N ARG A 18 -2.48 -0.85 -42.40
CA ARG A 18 -1.62 -1.22 -43.52
C ARG A 18 -0.28 -0.49 -43.49
N ILE A 19 -0.26 0.80 -43.13
CA ILE A 19 0.99 1.54 -42.92
C ILE A 19 1.83 0.84 -41.85
N GLU A 20 1.22 0.45 -40.73
CA GLU A 20 1.89 -0.24 -39.61
C GLU A 20 2.56 -1.56 -40.05
N GLN A 21 1.85 -2.38 -40.83
CA GLN A 21 2.35 -3.66 -41.34
C GLN A 21 3.57 -3.55 -42.25
N GLU A 22 3.75 -2.40 -42.90
CA GLU A 22 4.82 -2.18 -43.90
C GLU A 22 6.04 -1.46 -43.30
N ILE A 23 6.00 -1.08 -42.01
CA ILE A 23 7.14 -0.42 -41.33
C ILE A 23 8.35 -1.34 -41.26
N TYR A 24 8.12 -2.63 -41.01
CA TYR A 24 9.16 -3.63 -40.80
C TYR A 24 9.06 -4.73 -41.85
N THR A 25 10.19 -5.05 -42.50
CA THR A 25 10.25 -6.15 -43.47
C THR A 25 11.29 -7.18 -43.02
N PRO A 26 10.88 -8.36 -42.52
CA PRO A 26 11.79 -9.45 -42.19
C PRO A 26 12.61 -9.89 -43.41
N VAL A 27 13.92 -10.02 -43.24
CA VAL A 27 14.87 -10.41 -44.31
C VAL A 27 15.74 -11.62 -43.97
N ALA A 28 15.86 -11.95 -42.68
CA ALA A 28 16.51 -13.18 -42.22
C ALA A 28 15.93 -13.63 -40.87
N THR A 29 16.07 -14.92 -40.55
CA THR A 29 15.69 -15.49 -39.26
C THR A 29 16.93 -15.70 -38.40
N LEU A 30 16.84 -15.35 -37.12
CA LEU A 30 17.89 -15.55 -36.13
C LEU A 30 17.87 -17.01 -35.63
N GLN A 31 19.04 -17.53 -35.28
CA GLN A 31 19.15 -18.75 -34.49
C GLN A 31 18.84 -18.42 -33.03
N VAL A 32 18.05 -19.27 -32.38
CA VAL A 32 17.58 -19.06 -31.02
C VAL A 32 18.00 -20.23 -30.15
N GLU A 33 18.80 -19.94 -29.13
CA GLU A 33 19.14 -20.90 -28.06
C GLU A 33 18.63 -20.35 -26.73
N ALA A 34 18.18 -21.24 -25.85
CA ALA A 34 17.68 -20.87 -24.53
C ALA A 34 18.15 -21.84 -23.44
N TRP A 35 18.38 -21.32 -22.25
CA TRP A 35 18.73 -22.07 -21.04
C TRP A 35 17.69 -21.82 -19.96
N ILE A 36 16.81 -22.80 -19.75
CA ILE A 36 15.59 -22.65 -18.96
C ILE A 36 15.80 -23.12 -17.52
N THR A 37 15.34 -22.31 -16.58
CA THR A 37 15.44 -22.51 -15.14
C THR A 37 14.10 -22.17 -14.45
N PRO A 38 13.72 -22.82 -13.35
CA PRO A 38 12.48 -22.47 -12.62
C PRO A 38 12.53 -21.11 -11.92
N GLU A 39 13.74 -20.63 -11.63
CA GLU A 39 14.03 -19.43 -10.86
C GLU A 39 15.14 -18.65 -11.58
N PRO A 40 15.15 -17.31 -11.52
CA PRO A 40 16.09 -16.50 -12.26
C PRO A 40 17.53 -16.75 -11.80
N VAL A 41 18.46 -16.78 -12.74
CA VAL A 41 19.90 -16.97 -12.49
C VAL A 41 20.70 -15.79 -13.02
N THR A 42 21.89 -15.57 -12.46
CA THR A 42 22.73 -14.45 -12.86
C THR A 42 23.26 -14.60 -14.29
N PHE A 43 23.73 -13.51 -14.91
CA PHE A 43 24.34 -13.57 -16.25
C PHE A 43 25.57 -14.47 -16.31
N ALA A 44 26.32 -14.61 -15.22
CA ALA A 44 27.45 -15.55 -15.13
C ALA A 44 26.99 -17.02 -15.24
N GLU A 45 25.77 -17.31 -14.81
CA GLU A 45 25.13 -18.62 -14.81
C GLU A 45 24.18 -18.81 -15.99
N ARG A 46 24.20 -17.91 -16.99
CA ARG A 46 23.23 -17.88 -18.09
C ARG A 46 23.16 -19.13 -18.95
N GLN A 47 24.17 -20.00 -18.89
CA GLN A 47 24.21 -21.27 -19.62
C GLN A 47 23.88 -22.49 -18.73
N THR A 48 23.25 -22.26 -17.58
CA THR A 48 22.81 -23.30 -16.64
C THR A 48 21.34 -23.67 -16.86
N GLY A 49 20.92 -24.87 -16.43
CA GLY A 49 19.55 -25.34 -16.62
C GLY A 49 19.35 -26.17 -17.88
N THR A 50 18.12 -26.21 -18.38
CA THR A 50 17.77 -27.03 -19.55
C THR A 50 18.05 -26.25 -20.83
N HIS A 51 19.07 -26.66 -21.58
CA HIS A 51 19.40 -26.09 -22.89
C HIS A 51 18.41 -26.56 -23.96
N LYS A 52 17.94 -25.62 -24.79
CA LYS A 52 17.13 -25.87 -25.98
C LYS A 52 17.62 -25.01 -27.14
N VAL A 53 17.63 -25.61 -28.34
CA VAL A 53 17.66 -24.86 -29.60
C VAL A 53 16.23 -24.76 -30.08
N LEU A 54 15.74 -23.55 -30.31
CA LEU A 54 14.32 -23.27 -30.56
C LEU A 54 14.09 -22.74 -31.97
N ALA A 55 13.02 -23.19 -32.59
CA ALA A 55 12.46 -22.60 -33.80
C ALA A 55 11.26 -21.69 -33.48
N ILE A 56 10.96 -20.78 -34.41
CA ILE A 56 9.74 -19.96 -34.33
C ILE A 56 8.51 -20.89 -34.29
N GLY A 57 7.61 -20.63 -33.35
CA GLY A 57 6.43 -21.44 -33.04
C GLY A 57 6.63 -22.49 -31.95
N GLU A 58 7.86 -22.71 -31.47
CA GLU A 58 8.13 -23.68 -30.40
C GLU A 58 7.96 -23.08 -29.00
N ASN A 59 7.39 -23.89 -28.09
CA ASN A 59 7.29 -23.57 -26.66
C ASN A 59 8.66 -23.71 -25.98
N TRP A 60 9.02 -22.70 -25.20
CA TRP A 60 10.27 -22.71 -24.46
C TRP A 60 10.09 -23.08 -22.98
N GLY A 61 9.05 -22.63 -22.28
CA GLY A 61 8.85 -22.88 -20.85
C GLY A 61 7.39 -22.97 -20.41
N LYS A 62 7.18 -23.04 -19.09
CA LYS A 62 5.89 -22.96 -18.38
C LYS A 62 5.76 -21.63 -17.64
N LEU A 63 4.55 -21.29 -17.19
CA LEU A 63 4.32 -20.06 -16.42
C LEU A 63 5.31 -19.94 -15.25
N TRP A 64 6.00 -18.79 -15.18
CA TRP A 64 7.08 -18.44 -14.23
C TRP A 64 8.45 -19.08 -14.44
N ASP A 65 8.62 -19.97 -15.42
CA ASP A 65 9.95 -20.38 -15.84
C ASP A 65 10.73 -19.15 -16.33
N CYS A 66 12.02 -19.13 -16.04
CA CYS A 66 12.96 -18.13 -16.49
C CYS A 66 13.85 -18.76 -17.55
N ALA A 67 14.41 -17.95 -18.46
CA ALA A 67 15.39 -18.43 -19.40
C ALA A 67 16.36 -17.32 -19.81
N TRP A 68 17.61 -17.68 -20.00
CA TRP A 68 18.53 -16.86 -20.77
C TRP A 68 18.44 -17.27 -22.23
N PHE A 69 18.13 -16.32 -23.10
CA PHE A 69 18.10 -16.50 -24.55
C PHE A 69 19.37 -15.95 -25.19
N HIS A 70 19.87 -16.65 -26.20
CA HIS A 70 20.95 -16.22 -27.07
C HIS A 70 20.46 -16.21 -28.51
N PHE A 71 20.47 -15.04 -29.12
CA PHE A 71 20.09 -14.82 -30.51
C PHE A 71 21.34 -14.57 -31.34
N THR A 72 21.55 -15.40 -32.36
CA THR A 72 22.68 -15.25 -33.27
C THR A 72 22.26 -15.23 -34.73
N GLY A 73 23.03 -14.55 -35.57
CA GLY A 73 22.78 -14.47 -37.01
C GLY A 73 23.69 -13.49 -37.72
N THR A 74 23.45 -13.26 -39.00
CA THR A 74 24.17 -12.28 -39.80
C THR A 74 23.21 -11.39 -40.59
N VAL A 75 23.60 -10.13 -40.80
CA VAL A 75 22.86 -9.22 -41.67
C VAL A 75 23.06 -9.64 -43.13
N PRO A 76 21.99 -9.93 -43.89
CA PRO A 76 22.12 -10.33 -45.29
C PRO A 76 22.43 -9.14 -46.20
N ALA A 77 23.07 -9.39 -47.34
CA ALA A 77 23.45 -8.36 -48.32
C ALA A 77 22.29 -7.43 -48.76
N VAL A 78 21.04 -7.93 -48.78
CA VAL A 78 19.84 -7.12 -49.12
C VAL A 78 19.57 -5.98 -48.12
N ALA A 79 20.13 -6.08 -46.91
CA ALA A 79 20.03 -5.12 -45.82
C ALA A 79 21.28 -4.24 -45.65
N ALA A 80 22.33 -4.45 -46.45
CA ALA A 80 23.52 -3.62 -46.41
C ALA A 80 23.20 -2.14 -46.72
N ALA A 81 23.83 -1.24 -45.97
CA ALA A 81 23.65 0.22 -45.97
C ALA A 81 22.23 0.71 -45.61
N LYS A 82 21.32 -0.19 -45.19
CA LYS A 82 19.96 0.17 -44.74
C LYS A 82 19.88 0.21 -43.21
N HIS A 83 18.79 0.79 -42.72
CA HIS A 83 18.43 0.77 -41.31
C HIS A 83 17.83 -0.60 -40.97
N VAL A 84 18.46 -1.31 -40.02
CA VAL A 84 18.13 -2.66 -39.58
C VAL A 84 17.76 -2.67 -38.11
N VAL A 85 16.73 -3.44 -37.77
CA VAL A 85 16.28 -3.75 -36.41
C VAL A 85 16.13 -5.26 -36.24
N LEU A 86 16.03 -5.73 -35.01
CA LEU A 86 15.68 -7.11 -34.69
C LEU A 86 14.24 -7.16 -34.17
N MET A 87 13.44 -8.07 -34.71
CA MET A 87 12.08 -8.36 -34.25
C MET A 87 12.11 -9.61 -33.38
N ILE A 88 11.83 -9.46 -32.09
CA ILE A 88 11.93 -10.52 -31.08
C ILE A 88 10.67 -10.50 -30.20
N ASP A 89 9.89 -11.57 -30.26
CA ASP A 89 8.74 -11.80 -29.37
C ASP A 89 8.78 -13.25 -28.87
N LEU A 90 8.85 -13.42 -27.55
CA LEU A 90 8.98 -14.71 -26.88
C LEU A 90 7.67 -15.17 -26.23
N SER A 91 6.54 -14.52 -26.50
CA SER A 91 5.28 -14.70 -25.78
C SER A 91 5.47 -14.64 -24.27
N GLY A 92 6.33 -13.72 -23.86
CA GLY A 92 6.68 -13.44 -22.49
C GLY A 92 7.44 -12.13 -22.44
N GLU A 93 8.03 -11.85 -21.29
CA GLU A 93 8.79 -10.64 -21.06
C GLU A 93 10.28 -10.93 -21.12
N ALA A 94 11.09 -9.98 -21.60
CA ALA A 94 12.53 -10.12 -21.57
C ALA A 94 13.26 -8.81 -21.32
N ALA A 95 14.50 -8.90 -20.84
CA ALA A 95 15.45 -7.80 -20.77
C ALA A 95 16.66 -8.16 -21.62
N VAL A 96 16.85 -7.44 -22.73
CA VAL A 96 18.09 -7.51 -23.51
C VAL A 96 19.21 -6.94 -22.66
N VAL A 97 20.38 -7.57 -22.67
CA VAL A 97 21.54 -7.15 -21.87
C VAL A 97 22.77 -6.80 -22.71
N ASP A 98 23.67 -6.00 -22.16
CA ASP A 98 25.01 -5.81 -22.70
C ASP A 98 25.95 -7.00 -22.40
N LYS A 99 27.22 -6.89 -22.80
CA LYS A 99 28.22 -7.96 -22.65
C LYS A 99 28.53 -8.29 -21.19
N GLU A 100 28.24 -7.36 -20.29
CA GLU A 100 28.42 -7.47 -18.85
C GLU A 100 27.16 -7.98 -18.14
N GLY A 101 26.05 -8.17 -18.87
CA GLY A 101 24.78 -8.63 -18.32
C GLY A 101 23.87 -7.53 -17.77
N THR A 102 24.15 -6.25 -18.08
CA THR A 102 23.32 -5.12 -17.64
C THR A 102 22.13 -4.95 -18.58
N PRO A 103 20.88 -4.83 -18.09
CA PRO A 103 19.72 -4.53 -18.92
C PRO A 103 19.88 -3.24 -19.74
N VAL A 104 19.59 -3.32 -21.04
CA VAL A 104 19.64 -2.18 -21.98
C VAL A 104 18.29 -1.83 -22.59
N LEU A 105 17.40 -2.80 -22.76
CA LEU A 105 16.07 -2.61 -23.29
C LEU A 105 15.15 -3.74 -22.84
N GLY A 106 13.92 -3.41 -22.46
CA GLY A 106 12.87 -4.38 -22.18
C GLY A 106 12.13 -4.80 -23.45
N LEU A 107 11.80 -6.08 -23.54
CA LEU A 107 10.88 -6.63 -24.53
C LEU A 107 9.61 -7.13 -23.82
N THR A 108 8.46 -6.84 -24.42
CA THR A 108 7.14 -7.19 -23.91
C THR A 108 6.34 -7.77 -25.07
N THR A 109 5.70 -8.92 -24.85
CA THR A 109 4.98 -9.62 -25.93
C THR A 109 3.81 -8.78 -26.46
N VAL A 110 3.57 -8.84 -27.78
CA VAL A 110 2.45 -8.10 -28.40
C VAL A 110 1.08 -8.67 -28.02
N SER A 111 1.04 -9.89 -27.50
CA SER A 111 -0.18 -10.56 -27.04
C SER A 111 -0.40 -10.43 -25.53
N SER A 112 0.34 -9.53 -24.86
CA SER A 112 0.15 -9.27 -23.44
C SER A 112 -1.28 -8.84 -23.17
N THR A 113 -1.87 -9.37 -22.11
CA THR A 113 -3.13 -8.84 -21.59
C THR A 113 -2.89 -7.40 -21.13
N PHE A 114 -3.67 -6.46 -21.65
CA PHE A 114 -3.68 -5.05 -21.26
C PHE A 114 -4.94 -4.41 -21.87
N ASP A 115 -5.45 -3.34 -21.27
CA ASP A 115 -6.54 -2.59 -21.89
C ASP A 115 -5.99 -1.87 -23.14
N MET A 116 -6.35 -2.38 -24.31
CA MET A 116 -5.91 -1.82 -25.60
C MET A 116 -6.43 -0.41 -25.84
N SER A 117 -7.43 0.05 -25.07
CA SER A 117 -7.88 1.44 -25.06
C SER A 117 -6.93 2.36 -24.26
N LEU A 118 -5.99 1.83 -23.49
CA LEU A 118 -4.97 2.61 -22.77
C LEU A 118 -3.63 2.65 -23.51
N GLY A 119 -3.43 1.79 -24.50
CA GLY A 119 -2.22 1.76 -25.33
C GLY A 119 -1.90 0.34 -25.80
N ARG A 120 -0.80 0.18 -26.55
CA ARG A 120 -0.31 -1.14 -26.95
C ARG A 120 0.94 -1.49 -26.13
N PRO A 121 0.91 -2.53 -25.28
CA PRO A 121 2.04 -2.87 -24.42
C PRO A 121 3.22 -3.52 -25.15
N GLY A 122 2.98 -4.06 -26.35
CA GLY A 122 3.98 -4.79 -27.12
C GLY A 122 5.25 -3.97 -27.42
N LYS A 123 6.40 -4.50 -27.00
CA LYS A 123 7.74 -3.98 -27.26
C LYS A 123 8.60 -5.11 -27.78
N HIS A 124 8.53 -5.36 -29.09
CA HIS A 124 9.21 -6.49 -29.74
C HIS A 124 10.33 -6.05 -30.70
N ILE A 125 10.64 -4.75 -30.74
CA ILE A 125 11.63 -4.18 -31.68
C ILE A 125 12.89 -3.77 -30.92
N MET A 126 14.01 -4.41 -31.23
CA MET A 126 15.34 -4.07 -30.72
C MET A 126 16.13 -3.28 -31.79
N PRO A 127 16.53 -2.02 -31.51
CA PRO A 127 17.43 -1.28 -32.39
C PRO A 127 18.76 -2.03 -32.61
N PHE A 128 19.25 -2.07 -33.84
CA PHE A 128 20.49 -2.76 -34.19
C PHE A 128 21.49 -1.84 -34.89
N SER A 129 21.21 -1.41 -36.13
CA SER A 129 22.14 -0.56 -36.89
C SER A 129 21.41 0.36 -37.86
N LYS A 130 21.76 1.66 -37.86
CA LYS A 130 21.24 2.64 -38.84
C LYS A 130 21.80 2.45 -40.24
N HIS A 131 23.02 1.90 -40.33
CA HIS A 131 23.75 1.67 -41.58
C HIS A 131 24.45 0.31 -41.49
N ALA A 132 23.68 -0.77 -41.65
CA ALA A 132 24.19 -2.11 -41.45
C ALA A 132 25.23 -2.51 -42.52
N GLN A 133 26.19 -3.36 -42.15
CA GLN A 133 27.18 -3.92 -43.07
C GLN A 133 26.77 -5.32 -43.54
N ASP A 134 27.14 -5.70 -44.76
CA ASP A 134 26.95 -7.09 -45.23
C ASP A 134 27.77 -8.05 -44.36
N GLY A 135 27.13 -9.09 -43.84
CA GLY A 135 27.76 -10.04 -42.93
C GLY A 135 28.00 -9.52 -41.51
N GLU A 136 27.42 -8.38 -41.12
CA GLU A 136 27.48 -7.88 -39.74
C GLU A 136 26.84 -8.90 -38.78
N ASN A 137 27.57 -9.27 -37.72
CA ASN A 137 27.15 -10.32 -36.79
C ASN A 137 26.10 -9.79 -35.80
N VAL A 138 25.01 -10.54 -35.67
CA VAL A 138 24.04 -10.40 -34.57
C VAL A 138 24.46 -11.37 -33.47
N ASP A 139 24.67 -10.84 -32.27
CA ASP A 139 25.01 -11.59 -31.05
C ASP A 139 24.36 -10.88 -29.85
N LEU A 140 23.22 -11.42 -29.39
CA LEU A 140 22.38 -10.77 -28.39
C LEU A 140 21.95 -11.76 -27.30
N TRP A 141 22.08 -11.35 -26.05
CA TRP A 141 21.58 -12.08 -24.89
C TRP A 141 20.38 -11.37 -24.26
N ALA A 142 19.42 -12.15 -23.78
CA ALA A 142 18.27 -11.62 -23.05
C ALA A 142 17.86 -12.52 -21.87
N ASP A 143 17.53 -11.91 -20.73
CA ASP A 143 16.92 -12.58 -19.58
C ASP A 143 15.39 -12.55 -19.74
N ALA A 144 14.74 -13.71 -19.85
CA ALA A 144 13.32 -13.83 -20.19
C ALA A 144 12.49 -14.50 -19.09
N GLY A 145 11.30 -13.99 -18.82
CA GLY A 145 10.29 -14.56 -17.95
C GLY A 145 9.11 -15.10 -18.75
N CYS A 146 8.71 -16.34 -18.44
CA CYS A 146 7.61 -17.02 -19.14
C CYS A 146 6.28 -16.59 -18.54
N ASN A 147 5.94 -15.33 -18.74
CA ASN A 147 4.76 -14.64 -18.23
C ASN A 147 4.55 -13.37 -19.06
N ASP A 148 3.32 -12.88 -19.17
CA ASP A 148 3.07 -11.54 -19.73
C ASP A 148 3.22 -10.44 -18.67
N LEU A 149 2.74 -9.23 -18.99
CA LEU A 149 2.79 -8.07 -18.10
C LEU A 149 2.05 -8.31 -16.77
N PHE A 150 0.99 -9.10 -16.75
CA PHE A 150 0.14 -9.37 -15.57
C PHE A 150 0.25 -10.80 -15.06
N GLY A 151 1.24 -11.58 -15.51
CA GLY A 151 1.35 -12.98 -15.12
C GLY A 151 0.36 -13.91 -15.83
N ALA A 152 -0.37 -13.41 -16.83
CA ALA A 152 -1.21 -14.23 -17.69
C ALA A 152 -0.34 -14.96 -18.74
N TYR A 153 -0.66 -16.23 -18.93
CA TYR A 153 0.08 -17.14 -19.79
C TYR A 153 -0.51 -17.19 -21.21
N ALA A 154 -0.56 -16.03 -21.89
CA ALA A 154 -1.08 -15.95 -23.26
C ALA A 154 -0.15 -16.69 -24.24
N ASP A 155 -0.71 -17.50 -25.15
CA ASP A 155 0.00 -18.24 -26.20
C ASP A 155 1.10 -19.22 -25.75
N SER A 156 1.09 -19.59 -24.47
CA SER A 156 1.92 -20.66 -23.92
C SER A 156 3.43 -20.51 -24.14
N GLY A 157 4.01 -19.32 -23.95
CA GLY A 157 5.47 -19.15 -23.93
C GLY A 157 6.16 -19.71 -25.19
N ILE A 158 5.73 -19.26 -26.37
CA ILE A 158 6.31 -19.64 -27.66
C ILE A 158 7.20 -18.53 -28.24
N VAL A 159 8.24 -18.91 -28.98
CA VAL A 159 9.02 -17.94 -29.79
C VAL A 159 8.16 -17.52 -30.99
N LYS A 160 7.55 -16.33 -30.95
CA LYS A 160 6.70 -15.80 -32.04
C LYS A 160 7.53 -15.18 -33.15
N GLU A 161 8.56 -14.43 -32.78
CA GLU A 161 9.40 -13.69 -33.71
C GLU A 161 10.86 -13.78 -33.29
N ALA A 162 11.75 -13.94 -34.28
CA ALA A 162 13.19 -13.85 -34.11
C ALA A 162 13.82 -13.53 -35.48
N HIS A 163 13.70 -12.28 -35.92
CA HIS A 163 14.06 -11.86 -37.28
C HIS A 163 15.01 -10.67 -37.30
N VAL A 164 15.86 -10.62 -38.33
CA VAL A 164 16.48 -9.39 -38.81
C VAL A 164 15.51 -8.74 -39.79
N ALA A 165 15.18 -7.46 -39.57
CA ALA A 165 14.21 -6.74 -40.39
C ALA A 165 14.73 -5.39 -40.86
N LEU A 166 14.34 -5.00 -42.08
CA LEU A 166 14.49 -3.63 -42.57
C LEU A 166 13.51 -2.74 -41.85
N TYR A 167 13.94 -1.55 -41.43
CA TYR A 167 13.10 -0.55 -40.80
C TYR A 167 12.90 0.66 -41.71
N ASN A 168 11.66 0.94 -42.07
CA ASN A 168 11.29 2.13 -42.83
C ASN A 168 10.89 3.28 -41.90
N GLU A 169 11.86 4.11 -41.55
CA GLU A 169 11.66 5.27 -40.69
C GLU A 169 10.64 6.29 -41.25
N THR A 170 10.49 6.38 -42.58
CA THR A 170 9.52 7.31 -43.18
C THR A 170 8.09 6.82 -43.01
N LEU A 171 7.85 5.51 -43.18
CA LEU A 171 6.55 4.90 -42.87
C LEU A 171 6.23 4.97 -41.38
N TYR A 172 7.21 4.74 -40.50
CA TYR A 172 7.03 4.87 -39.06
C TYR A 172 6.58 6.29 -38.66
N ASN A 173 7.23 7.31 -39.21
CA ASN A 173 6.81 8.69 -38.96
C ASN A 173 5.44 9.01 -39.56
N LEU A 174 5.15 8.49 -40.76
CA LEU A 174 3.83 8.64 -41.38
C LEU A 174 2.73 7.99 -40.54
N TYR A 175 2.98 6.81 -39.97
CA TYR A 175 2.04 6.12 -39.10
C TYR A 175 1.60 7.04 -37.95
N HIS A 176 2.55 7.65 -37.25
CA HIS A 176 2.25 8.56 -36.13
C HIS A 176 1.60 9.87 -36.59
N ASP A 177 2.05 10.44 -37.72
CA ASP A 177 1.43 11.63 -38.33
C ASP A 177 -0.06 11.37 -38.66
N PHE A 178 -0.35 10.19 -39.23
CA PHE A 178 -1.70 9.76 -39.61
C PHE A 178 -2.54 9.40 -38.38
N ALA A 179 -1.98 8.64 -37.42
CA ALA A 179 -2.67 8.20 -36.21
C ALA A 179 -3.15 9.39 -35.36
N VAL A 180 -2.26 10.35 -35.07
CA VAL A 180 -2.60 11.54 -34.28
C VAL A 180 -3.71 12.35 -34.94
N LEU A 181 -3.61 12.61 -36.25
CA LEU A 181 -4.65 13.36 -36.97
C LEU A 181 -5.97 12.59 -37.06
N HIS A 182 -5.91 11.28 -37.31
CA HIS A 182 -7.10 10.44 -37.35
C HIS A 182 -7.80 10.44 -35.99
N GLU A 183 -7.06 10.26 -34.90
CA GLU A 183 -7.61 10.23 -33.56
C GLU A 183 -8.16 11.60 -33.15
N LEU A 184 -7.44 12.70 -33.40
CA LEU A 184 -7.94 14.06 -33.22
C LEU A 184 -9.26 14.26 -33.99
N MET A 185 -9.33 13.85 -35.25
CA MET A 185 -10.53 13.99 -36.07
C MET A 185 -11.73 13.30 -35.42
N THR A 186 -11.55 12.13 -34.80
CA THR A 186 -12.65 11.43 -34.10
C THR A 186 -13.16 12.17 -32.85
N GLN A 187 -12.35 13.06 -32.27
CA GLN A 187 -12.75 13.87 -31.12
C GLN A 187 -13.41 15.21 -31.52
N LEU A 188 -13.36 15.57 -32.80
CA LEU A 188 -13.93 16.83 -33.30
C LEU A 188 -15.36 16.65 -33.83
N GLN A 189 -16.16 17.69 -33.69
CA GLN A 189 -17.51 17.76 -34.28
C GLN A 189 -17.44 17.73 -35.83
N PRO A 190 -18.19 16.83 -36.52
CA PRO A 190 -18.13 16.67 -37.98
C PRO A 190 -18.39 17.94 -38.80
N GLU A 191 -19.19 18.86 -38.29
CA GLU A 191 -19.54 20.13 -38.94
C GLU A 191 -18.42 21.17 -38.90
N LYS A 192 -17.39 20.99 -38.07
CA LYS A 192 -16.29 21.96 -37.92
C LYS A 192 -15.34 21.91 -39.11
N ALA A 193 -14.84 23.07 -39.52
CA ALA A 193 -13.86 23.17 -40.61
C ALA A 193 -12.59 22.36 -40.34
N ARG A 194 -12.13 22.29 -39.08
CA ARG A 194 -10.97 21.51 -38.67
C ARG A 194 -11.15 20.01 -38.95
N TYR A 195 -12.30 19.43 -38.57
CA TYR A 195 -12.66 18.05 -38.88
C TYR A 195 -12.57 17.79 -40.40
N GLN A 196 -13.26 18.61 -41.20
CA GLN A 196 -13.34 18.43 -42.66
C GLN A 196 -11.98 18.57 -43.34
N ARG A 197 -11.13 19.48 -42.84
CA ARG A 197 -9.76 19.68 -43.33
C ARG A 197 -8.87 18.47 -43.04
N ILE A 198 -8.94 17.92 -41.83
CA ILE A 198 -8.16 16.73 -41.45
C ILE A 198 -8.63 15.52 -42.26
N LEU A 199 -9.94 15.27 -42.33
CA LEU A 199 -10.52 14.18 -43.12
C LEU A 199 -10.05 14.23 -44.59
N HIS A 200 -10.07 15.42 -45.19
CA HIS A 200 -9.59 15.63 -46.56
C HIS A 200 -8.09 15.38 -46.72
N ALA A 201 -7.27 15.83 -45.76
CA ALA A 201 -5.83 15.61 -45.79
C ALA A 201 -5.47 14.12 -45.62
N LEU A 202 -6.13 13.41 -44.68
CA LEU A 202 -5.97 11.97 -44.49
C LEU A 202 -6.37 11.19 -45.74
N ASN A 203 -7.48 11.53 -46.38
CA ASN A 203 -7.90 10.92 -47.64
C ASN A 203 -6.90 11.15 -48.78
N LYS A 204 -6.35 12.38 -48.88
CA LYS A 204 -5.31 12.68 -49.88
C LYS A 204 -4.03 11.90 -49.61
N ALA A 205 -3.58 11.84 -48.37
CA ALA A 205 -2.41 11.06 -47.98
C ALA A 205 -2.62 9.56 -48.26
N ALA A 206 -3.80 9.01 -47.93
CA ALA A 206 -4.16 7.63 -48.22
C ALA A 206 -4.12 7.30 -49.72
N ASN A 207 -4.53 8.23 -50.58
CA ASN A 207 -4.51 8.03 -52.04
C ASN A 207 -3.10 8.01 -52.64
N GLU A 208 -2.07 8.50 -51.93
CA GLU A 208 -0.67 8.38 -52.37
C GLU A 208 -0.08 7.00 -52.08
N LEU A 209 -0.69 6.23 -51.17
CA LEU A 209 -0.15 4.96 -50.65
C LEU A 209 -0.67 3.77 -51.46
N SER A 210 0.03 3.47 -52.55
CA SER A 210 -0.32 2.34 -53.43
C SER A 210 0.52 1.09 -53.13
N THR A 211 1.82 1.30 -52.89
CA THR A 211 2.82 0.25 -52.62
C THR A 211 3.48 0.41 -51.25
N TYR A 212 3.16 1.48 -50.52
CA TYR A 212 3.66 1.74 -49.17
C TYR A 212 5.18 1.84 -49.12
N ASN A 213 5.80 2.42 -50.16
CA ASN A 213 7.24 2.63 -50.19
C ASN A 213 7.63 3.99 -49.57
N THR A 214 8.93 4.21 -49.38
CA THR A 214 9.48 5.43 -48.76
C THR A 214 9.09 6.73 -49.48
N GLU A 215 9.03 6.72 -50.81
CA GLU A 215 8.75 7.92 -51.62
C GLU A 215 7.27 8.30 -51.54
N GLU A 216 6.37 7.31 -51.61
CA GLU A 216 4.94 7.48 -51.36
C GLU A 216 4.70 7.99 -49.94
N ALA A 217 5.36 7.39 -48.95
CA ALA A 217 5.23 7.79 -47.57
C ALA A 217 5.67 9.24 -47.35
N GLN A 218 6.76 9.67 -47.97
CA GLN A 218 7.24 11.04 -47.90
C GLN A 218 6.22 12.04 -48.48
N ARG A 219 5.63 11.75 -49.66
CA ARG A 219 4.56 12.58 -50.24
C ARG A 219 3.32 12.64 -49.35
N ALA A 220 2.91 11.52 -48.78
CA ALA A 220 1.80 11.46 -47.84
C ALA A 220 2.06 12.34 -46.60
N ARG A 221 3.27 12.31 -46.04
CA ARG A 221 3.65 13.18 -44.92
C ARG A 221 3.63 14.66 -45.27
N GLU A 222 4.10 15.03 -46.46
CA GLU A 222 4.03 16.41 -46.95
C GLU A 222 2.59 16.94 -47.06
N ILE A 223 1.62 16.05 -47.35
CA ILE A 223 0.19 16.38 -47.35
C ILE A 223 -0.34 16.63 -45.93
N LEU A 224 0.10 15.85 -44.95
CA LEU A 224 -0.36 15.94 -43.55
C LEU A 224 0.31 17.08 -42.77
N ALA A 225 1.55 17.43 -43.11
CA ALA A 225 2.36 18.41 -42.38
C ALA A 225 1.67 19.77 -42.16
N PRO A 226 0.95 20.37 -43.13
CA PRO A 226 0.22 21.62 -42.90
C PRO A 226 -0.91 21.50 -41.87
N GLU A 227 -1.52 20.33 -41.71
CA GLU A 227 -2.57 20.11 -40.70
C GLU A 227 -1.98 19.87 -39.30
N LEU A 228 -0.81 19.22 -39.21
CA LEU A 228 -0.05 19.04 -37.96
C LEU A 228 0.58 20.35 -37.46
N ALA A 229 0.96 21.26 -38.37
CA ALA A 229 1.58 22.54 -38.02
C ALA A 229 0.61 23.59 -37.45
N LYS A 230 -0.71 23.36 -37.56
CA LYS A 230 -1.73 24.27 -37.03
C LYS A 230 -1.76 24.21 -35.51
N LYS A 231 -1.70 25.38 -34.88
CA LYS A 231 -1.68 25.53 -33.43
C LYS A 231 -2.96 26.17 -32.91
N ASN A 232 -3.33 25.84 -31.68
CA ASN A 232 -4.39 26.57 -30.99
C ASN A 232 -3.99 28.03 -30.77
N GLY A 233 -5.00 28.89 -30.61
CA GLY A 233 -4.83 30.30 -30.28
C GLY A 233 -4.39 30.48 -28.82
N THR A 234 -4.98 31.45 -28.12
CA THR A 234 -4.79 31.58 -26.66
C THR A 234 -5.46 30.39 -25.96
N PRO A 235 -4.70 29.52 -25.26
CA PRO A 235 -5.28 28.37 -24.56
C PRO A 235 -6.06 28.80 -23.33
N SER A 236 -7.10 28.04 -22.98
CA SER A 236 -7.85 28.17 -21.73
C SER A 236 -7.52 27.07 -20.72
N LEU A 237 -6.79 26.05 -21.15
CA LEU A 237 -6.31 24.94 -20.32
C LEU A 237 -4.97 24.48 -20.87
N HIS A 238 -4.06 24.12 -19.97
CA HIS A 238 -2.77 23.52 -20.21
C HIS A 238 -2.69 22.17 -19.53
N VAL A 239 -2.11 21.20 -20.22
CA VAL A 239 -1.94 19.84 -19.69
C VAL A 239 -0.46 19.59 -19.39
N SER A 240 -0.16 19.31 -18.13
CA SER A 240 1.18 18.94 -17.65
C SER A 240 1.30 17.42 -17.65
N ALA A 241 2.05 16.90 -18.61
CA ALA A 241 2.24 15.46 -18.80
C ALA A 241 3.50 14.96 -18.11
N ILE A 242 3.45 13.78 -17.50
CA ILE A 242 4.64 13.08 -17.02
C ILE A 242 4.59 11.59 -17.37
N GLY A 243 5.73 11.07 -17.80
CA GLY A 243 5.90 9.64 -18.01
C GLY A 243 6.01 8.92 -16.69
N HIS A 244 5.25 7.84 -16.53
CA HIS A 244 5.18 7.07 -15.30
C HIS A 244 5.15 5.57 -15.64
N ALA A 245 5.80 4.77 -14.79
CA ALA A 245 5.67 3.32 -14.81
C ALA A 245 5.29 2.87 -13.41
N HIS A 246 4.00 2.73 -13.15
CA HIS A 246 3.54 2.07 -11.92
C HIS A 246 3.97 0.61 -11.96
N ILE A 247 4.68 0.14 -10.93
CA ILE A 247 5.13 -1.25 -10.85
C ILE A 247 4.74 -1.80 -9.47
N ASP A 248 3.81 -2.75 -9.48
CA ASP A 248 3.45 -3.43 -8.25
C ASP A 248 4.62 -4.27 -7.74
N LEU A 249 5.00 -4.05 -6.49
CA LEU A 249 6.13 -4.75 -5.87
C LEU A 249 5.86 -6.25 -5.81
N ALA A 250 4.61 -6.62 -5.57
CA ALA A 250 4.06 -7.93 -5.86
C ALA A 250 2.55 -7.80 -6.01
N TRP A 251 1.98 -8.51 -6.98
CA TRP A 251 0.54 -8.55 -7.22
C TRP A 251 0.14 -9.88 -7.85
N LEU A 252 0.09 -9.92 -9.18
CA LEU A 252 -0.13 -11.14 -9.97
C LEU A 252 1.17 -11.89 -10.31
N TRP A 253 2.29 -11.43 -9.75
CA TRP A 253 3.62 -12.03 -9.85
C TRP A 253 4.33 -12.00 -8.49
N PRO A 254 5.31 -12.90 -8.25
CA PRO A 254 6.10 -12.87 -7.03
C PRO A 254 7.11 -11.72 -7.01
N LEU A 255 7.60 -11.36 -5.81
CA LEU A 255 8.59 -10.28 -5.59
C LEU A 255 9.83 -10.42 -6.47
N ARG A 256 10.31 -11.65 -6.68
CA ARG A 256 11.48 -11.93 -7.54
C ARG A 256 11.33 -11.41 -8.96
N GLU A 257 10.10 -11.42 -9.48
CA GLU A 257 9.83 -10.99 -10.85
C GLU A 257 9.87 -9.47 -10.93
N THR A 258 9.41 -8.76 -9.89
CA THR A 258 9.45 -7.30 -9.87
C THR A 258 10.86 -6.73 -9.95
N ILE A 259 11.85 -7.41 -9.38
CA ILE A 259 13.26 -7.03 -9.55
C ILE A 259 13.62 -6.97 -11.04
N ARG A 260 13.22 -7.98 -11.82
CA ARG A 260 13.45 -8.05 -13.27
C ARG A 260 12.57 -7.04 -14.03
N LYS A 261 11.32 -6.83 -13.59
CA LYS A 261 10.41 -5.79 -14.11
C LYS A 261 10.99 -4.38 -13.96
N GLY A 262 11.62 -4.08 -12.83
CA GLY A 262 12.36 -2.83 -12.62
C GLY A 262 13.50 -2.69 -13.61
N GLY A 263 14.32 -3.74 -13.76
CA GLY A 263 15.45 -3.75 -14.69
C GLY A 263 15.05 -3.48 -16.15
N ARG A 264 14.02 -4.16 -16.66
CA ARG A 264 13.53 -3.98 -18.04
C ARG A 264 12.82 -2.64 -18.25
N SER A 265 12.05 -2.16 -17.26
CA SER A 265 11.30 -0.90 -17.39
C SER A 265 12.25 0.30 -17.36
N PHE A 266 13.17 0.34 -16.39
CA PHE A 266 14.08 1.47 -16.25
C PHE A 266 15.13 1.52 -17.37
N SER A 267 15.61 0.37 -17.86
CA SER A 267 16.47 0.35 -19.06
C SER A 267 15.73 0.87 -20.30
N THR A 268 14.45 0.52 -20.47
CA THR A 268 13.62 1.05 -21.55
C THR A 268 13.43 2.57 -21.45
N VAL A 269 13.16 3.09 -20.24
CA VAL A 269 13.07 4.53 -20.00
C VAL A 269 14.38 5.24 -20.39
N LEU A 270 15.53 4.70 -19.98
CA LEU A 270 16.84 5.26 -20.32
C LEU A 270 17.07 5.27 -21.84
N ALA A 271 16.74 4.17 -22.52
CA ALA A 271 16.83 4.09 -23.98
C ALA A 271 15.91 5.11 -24.68
N MET A 272 14.71 5.35 -24.14
CA MET A 272 13.82 6.39 -24.66
C MET A 272 14.37 7.80 -24.38
N MET A 273 14.99 8.06 -23.24
CA MET A 273 15.60 9.35 -22.93
C MET A 273 16.74 9.71 -23.87
N GLU A 274 17.47 8.73 -24.40
CA GLU A 274 18.49 8.95 -25.43
C GLU A 274 17.90 9.42 -26.76
N ARG A 275 16.69 8.93 -27.10
CA ARG A 275 16.01 9.25 -28.36
C ARG A 275 15.17 10.54 -28.29
N TYR A 276 14.53 10.81 -27.16
CA TYR A 276 13.57 11.90 -27.00
C TYR A 276 14.08 12.89 -25.95
N PRO A 277 14.63 14.06 -26.34
CA PRO A 277 15.26 14.99 -25.40
C PRO A 277 14.28 15.67 -24.44
N ASP A 278 13.01 15.85 -24.84
CA ASP A 278 11.96 16.45 -24.00
C ASP A 278 11.38 15.47 -22.97
N TYR A 279 11.80 14.19 -23.00
CA TYR A 279 11.19 13.16 -22.17
C TYR A 279 11.57 13.31 -20.69
N ILE A 280 10.55 13.44 -19.85
CA ILE A 280 10.63 13.46 -18.40
C ILE A 280 9.85 12.26 -17.85
N PHE A 281 10.51 11.51 -16.98
CA PHE A 281 9.96 10.32 -16.35
C PHE A 281 10.03 10.47 -14.84
N GLY A 282 9.06 9.90 -14.13
CA GLY A 282 9.14 9.75 -12.69
C GLY A 282 8.79 8.35 -12.19
N ALA A 283 9.36 8.02 -11.04
CA ALA A 283 9.09 6.77 -10.33
C ALA A 283 9.15 6.98 -8.81
N SER A 284 8.28 6.26 -8.10
CA SER A 284 7.81 6.61 -6.74
C SER A 284 8.46 5.83 -5.59
N GLN A 285 9.00 4.63 -5.86
CA GLN A 285 9.31 3.64 -4.82
C GLN A 285 10.84 3.45 -4.60
N PRO A 286 11.43 4.00 -3.53
CA PRO A 286 12.77 3.70 -3.01
C PRO A 286 13.13 2.21 -3.03
N GLN A 287 12.20 1.33 -2.68
CA GLN A 287 12.41 -0.12 -2.71
C GLN A 287 12.86 -0.65 -4.09
N LEU A 288 12.32 -0.11 -5.19
CA LEU A 288 12.74 -0.49 -6.56
C LEU A 288 14.17 -0.02 -6.82
N TYR A 289 14.50 1.20 -6.45
CA TYR A 289 15.85 1.74 -6.58
C TYR A 289 16.86 0.94 -5.76
N GLN A 290 16.50 0.53 -4.54
CA GLN A 290 17.33 -0.33 -3.70
C GLN A 290 17.59 -1.69 -4.37
N TRP A 291 16.60 -2.27 -5.06
CA TRP A 291 16.81 -3.47 -5.88
C TRP A 291 17.68 -3.19 -7.09
N MET A 292 17.52 -2.06 -7.80
CA MET A 292 18.40 -1.72 -8.92
C MET A 292 19.83 -1.53 -8.47
N LYS A 293 20.07 -0.86 -7.34
CA LYS A 293 21.39 -0.69 -6.73
C LYS A 293 22.04 -2.03 -6.40
N LYS A 294 21.26 -2.99 -5.89
CA LYS A 294 21.75 -4.31 -5.47
C LYS A 294 21.99 -5.26 -6.66
N TYR A 295 21.03 -5.37 -7.58
CA TYR A 295 21.02 -6.40 -8.63
C TYR A 295 21.50 -5.87 -9.99
N TYR A 296 21.39 -4.56 -10.26
CA TYR A 296 21.77 -3.94 -11.53
C TYR A 296 22.57 -2.62 -11.32
N PRO A 297 23.74 -2.65 -10.64
CA PRO A 297 24.45 -1.45 -10.22
C PRO A 297 24.89 -0.53 -11.38
N ALA A 298 25.17 -1.08 -12.57
CA ALA A 298 25.48 -0.29 -13.75
C ALA A 298 24.26 0.47 -14.30
N LEU A 299 23.08 -0.15 -14.27
CA LEU A 299 21.81 0.49 -14.60
C LEU A 299 21.49 1.61 -13.60
N TYR A 300 21.67 1.33 -12.30
CA TYR A 300 21.46 2.30 -11.23
C TYR A 300 22.30 3.58 -11.40
N LYS A 301 23.57 3.46 -11.79
CA LYS A 301 24.42 4.62 -12.10
C LYS A 301 23.86 5.48 -13.23
N LYS A 302 23.28 4.87 -14.27
CA LYS A 302 22.65 5.61 -15.37
C LYS A 302 21.40 6.35 -14.88
N ILE A 303 20.63 5.76 -13.96
CA ILE A 303 19.49 6.42 -13.31
C ILE A 303 19.97 7.66 -12.53
N GLN A 304 21.01 7.52 -11.69
CA GLN A 304 21.58 8.66 -10.95
C GLN A 304 21.97 9.82 -11.87
N LEU A 305 22.54 9.52 -13.05
CA LEU A 305 22.88 10.55 -14.04
C LEU A 305 21.64 11.28 -14.57
N ARG A 306 20.54 10.57 -14.86
CA ARG A 306 19.30 11.19 -15.35
C ARG A 306 18.55 11.98 -14.28
N VAL A 307 18.67 11.58 -13.01
CA VAL A 307 18.16 12.35 -11.88
C VAL A 307 18.96 13.66 -11.76
N ALA A 308 20.29 13.60 -11.78
CA ALA A 308 21.14 14.79 -11.74
C ALA A 308 20.95 15.72 -12.95
N GLU A 309 20.59 15.18 -14.12
CA GLU A 309 20.22 15.95 -15.32
C GLU A 309 18.84 16.63 -15.20
N GLY A 310 18.01 16.25 -14.22
CA GLY A 310 16.65 16.75 -14.07
C GLY A 310 15.65 16.15 -15.08
N ARG A 311 15.97 15.01 -15.68
CA ARG A 311 15.06 14.29 -16.60
C ARG A 311 14.35 13.11 -15.96
N TRP A 312 14.82 12.72 -14.78
CA TRP A 312 14.19 11.71 -13.94
C TRP A 312 13.75 12.35 -12.62
N GLU A 313 12.45 12.45 -12.42
CA GLU A 313 11.85 12.93 -11.17
C GLU A 313 11.83 11.77 -10.15
N THR A 314 12.46 11.97 -9.00
CA THR A 314 12.27 11.10 -7.82
C THR A 314 10.89 11.42 -7.26
N GLN A 315 9.89 10.66 -7.70
CA GLN A 315 8.53 10.82 -7.24
C GLN A 315 8.36 10.12 -5.90
N GLY A 316 7.27 10.44 -5.22
CA GLY A 316 6.94 9.82 -3.95
C GLY A 316 7.79 10.31 -2.80
N ALA A 317 7.37 9.93 -1.59
CA ALA A 317 8.06 10.28 -0.35
C ALA A 317 8.17 9.07 0.58
N MET A 318 7.49 7.98 0.25
CA MET A 318 7.38 6.76 1.06
C MET A 318 8.27 5.66 0.48
N TRP A 319 8.74 4.74 1.34
CA TRP A 319 9.63 3.62 0.97
C TRP A 319 9.01 2.70 -0.10
N VAL A 320 7.72 2.43 0.03
CA VAL A 320 6.86 1.83 -1.00
C VAL A 320 5.63 2.71 -1.23
N GLU A 321 4.66 2.26 -2.02
CA GLU A 321 3.32 2.84 -2.05
C GLU A 321 2.40 2.01 -1.14
N PRO A 322 2.33 2.31 0.18
CA PRO A 322 1.68 1.42 1.14
C PRO A 322 0.17 1.60 1.16
N ASP A 323 -0.54 0.59 1.64
CA ASP A 323 -1.91 0.79 2.09
C ASP A 323 -1.93 1.75 3.29
N THR A 324 -2.87 2.70 3.28
CA THR A 324 -2.92 3.76 4.30
C THR A 324 -4.05 3.57 5.30
N ASN A 325 -4.91 2.57 5.09
CA ASN A 325 -6.01 2.25 5.99
C ASN A 325 -5.58 1.27 7.09
N ILE A 326 -4.79 0.25 6.76
CA ILE A 326 -4.42 -0.87 7.63
C ILE A 326 -3.08 -0.63 8.32
N SER A 327 -2.12 -0.02 7.62
CA SER A 327 -0.80 0.30 8.17
C SER A 327 -0.90 1.20 9.40
N GLY A 328 -0.13 0.92 10.45
CA GLY A 328 -0.11 1.72 11.68
C GLY A 328 0.41 3.15 11.46
N GLY A 329 0.07 4.06 12.37
CA GLY A 329 0.50 5.47 12.28
C GLY A 329 2.02 5.62 12.25
N GLU A 330 2.72 4.97 13.18
CA GLU A 330 4.19 4.96 13.18
C GLU A 330 4.76 4.32 11.92
N ALA A 331 4.14 3.27 11.39
CA ALA A 331 4.58 2.65 10.14
C ALA A 331 4.47 3.61 8.95
N LEU A 332 3.40 4.42 8.86
CA LEU A 332 3.29 5.48 7.84
C LEU A 332 4.38 6.55 8.00
N VAL A 333 4.77 6.87 9.24
CA VAL A 333 5.93 7.75 9.44
C VAL A 333 7.23 7.08 8.99
N ARG A 334 7.44 5.79 9.29
CA ARG A 334 8.62 5.04 8.83
C ARG A 334 8.69 4.92 7.32
N GLN A 335 7.54 4.75 6.64
CA GLN A 335 7.47 4.81 5.18
C GLN A 335 8.12 6.09 4.67
N ILE A 336 7.74 7.24 5.24
CA ILE A 336 8.28 8.54 4.83
C ILE A 336 9.74 8.70 5.27
N LEU A 337 10.08 8.34 6.50
CA LEU A 337 11.43 8.46 7.04
C LEU A 337 12.45 7.71 6.17
N TYR A 338 12.21 6.43 5.88
CA TYR A 338 13.09 5.63 5.03
C TYR A 338 13.05 6.08 3.57
N GLY A 339 11.89 6.50 3.06
CA GLY A 339 11.78 6.95 1.68
C GLY A 339 12.52 8.26 1.41
N MET A 340 12.29 9.27 2.25
CA MET A 340 12.96 10.58 2.18
C MET A 340 14.46 10.46 2.42
N ARG A 341 14.87 9.65 3.41
CA ARG A 341 16.29 9.38 3.67
C ARG A 341 16.96 8.73 2.47
N PHE A 342 16.32 7.74 1.83
CA PHE A 342 16.86 7.10 0.63
C PHE A 342 17.05 8.11 -0.51
N PHE A 343 16.04 8.91 -0.83
CA PHE A 343 16.15 9.88 -1.93
C PHE A 343 17.20 10.98 -1.66
N ARG A 344 17.32 11.42 -0.41
CA ARG A 344 18.36 12.36 0.03
C ARG A 344 19.75 11.77 -0.11
N ASP A 345 19.96 10.58 0.46
CA ASP A 345 21.29 9.97 0.57
C ASP A 345 21.79 9.46 -0.80
N GLU A 346 20.89 8.98 -1.67
CA GLU A 346 21.26 8.37 -2.95
C GLU A 346 21.23 9.32 -4.15
N PHE A 347 20.39 10.35 -4.12
CA PHE A 347 20.18 11.26 -5.24
C PHE A 347 20.30 12.75 -4.88
N GLY A 348 20.41 13.10 -3.60
CA GLY A 348 20.46 14.51 -3.17
C GLY A 348 19.15 15.26 -3.38
N THR A 349 18.03 14.54 -3.42
CA THR A 349 16.67 15.10 -3.65
C THR A 349 15.83 14.98 -2.39
N THR A 350 14.82 15.83 -2.26
CA THR A 350 13.88 15.82 -1.11
C THR A 350 12.48 16.09 -1.66
N PRO A 351 11.77 15.05 -2.10
CA PRO A 351 10.46 15.21 -2.74
C PRO A 351 9.46 15.94 -1.85
N ARG A 352 8.73 16.92 -2.42
CA ARG A 352 7.69 17.69 -1.71
C ARG A 352 6.26 17.21 -2.00
N MET A 353 6.15 16.08 -2.70
CA MET A 353 4.90 15.48 -3.14
C MET A 353 4.84 14.01 -2.75
N LEU A 354 3.74 13.62 -2.10
CA LEU A 354 3.40 12.21 -1.97
C LEU A 354 2.66 11.72 -3.23
N TRP A 355 3.16 10.62 -3.80
CA TRP A 355 2.62 9.96 -4.99
C TRP A 355 2.03 8.60 -4.59
N LEU A 356 0.70 8.46 -4.60
CA LEU A 356 0.00 7.20 -4.30
C LEU A 356 -1.18 6.99 -5.26
N PRO A 357 -0.92 6.73 -6.55
CA PRO A 357 -1.97 6.60 -7.56
C PRO A 357 -2.92 5.43 -7.32
N ASP A 358 -2.43 4.31 -6.75
CA ASP A 358 -3.17 3.04 -6.71
C ASP A 358 -3.62 2.53 -5.34
N VAL A 359 -3.49 3.33 -4.29
CA VAL A 359 -3.86 2.92 -2.92
C VAL A 359 -5.39 2.91 -2.69
N PHE A 360 -5.89 1.91 -1.95
CA PHE A 360 -7.31 1.64 -1.77
C PHE A 360 -7.97 2.51 -0.67
N GLY A 361 -7.96 3.83 -0.87
CA GLY A 361 -8.52 4.84 0.04
C GLY A 361 -7.48 5.42 1.00
N TYR A 362 -7.80 6.58 1.60
CA TYR A 362 -6.81 7.37 2.35
C TYR A 362 -7.27 7.83 3.73
N SER A 363 -6.46 7.51 4.73
CA SER A 363 -6.70 7.88 6.13
C SER A 363 -6.66 9.39 6.37
N ALA A 364 -7.57 9.88 7.22
CA ALA A 364 -7.64 11.29 7.64
C ALA A 364 -6.42 11.78 8.43
N ALA A 365 -5.53 10.89 8.87
CA ALA A 365 -4.29 11.26 9.57
C ALA A 365 -3.18 11.73 8.62
N LEU A 366 -3.24 11.35 7.34
CA LEU A 366 -2.17 11.58 6.39
C LEU A 366 -1.81 13.06 6.17
N PRO A 367 -2.76 14.01 6.02
CA PRO A 367 -2.39 15.41 5.79
C PRO A 367 -1.43 15.98 6.83
N GLN A 368 -1.62 15.62 8.10
CA GLN A 368 -0.72 16.02 9.18
C GLN A 368 0.64 15.34 9.08
N ILE A 369 0.64 14.02 8.89
CA ILE A 369 1.88 13.23 8.72
C ILE A 369 2.72 13.78 7.56
N LEU A 370 2.07 14.20 6.46
CA LEU A 370 2.73 14.78 5.31
C LEU A 370 3.31 16.17 5.63
N LYS A 371 2.52 17.03 6.28
CA LYS A 371 2.99 18.38 6.65
C LYS A 371 4.15 18.34 7.63
N GLU A 372 4.07 17.49 8.64
CA GLU A 372 5.14 17.26 9.59
C GLU A 372 6.35 16.53 8.98
N ALA A 373 6.30 16.12 7.71
CA ALA A 373 7.44 15.62 6.95
C ALA A 373 7.94 16.60 5.87
N GLY A 374 7.39 17.82 5.81
CA GLY A 374 7.73 18.82 4.79
C GLY A 374 7.15 18.52 3.40
N ILE A 375 6.10 17.69 3.33
CA ILE A 375 5.41 17.31 2.09
C ILE A 375 4.15 18.16 1.95
N ASP A 376 4.09 18.97 0.89
CA ASP A 376 3.04 19.96 0.68
C ASP A 376 1.94 19.49 -0.27
N TYR A 377 2.27 18.51 -1.11
CA TYR A 377 1.45 18.09 -2.25
C TYR A 377 1.10 16.61 -2.18
N PHE A 378 -0.06 16.26 -2.73
CA PHE A 378 -0.55 14.89 -2.79
C PHE A 378 -1.15 14.56 -4.16
N LEU A 379 -0.74 13.45 -4.76
CA LEU A 379 -1.29 12.96 -6.02
C LEU A 379 -1.84 11.53 -5.87
N THR A 380 -3.09 11.35 -6.33
CA THR A 380 -3.83 10.08 -6.30
C THR A 380 -4.78 9.99 -7.50
N ILE A 381 -5.20 8.76 -7.88
CA ILE A 381 -6.24 8.53 -8.89
C ILE A 381 -7.37 7.63 -8.40
N LYS A 382 -7.14 6.69 -7.48
CA LYS A 382 -8.16 5.68 -7.10
C LYS A 382 -9.50 6.25 -6.65
N ILE A 383 -9.56 7.45 -6.08
CA ILE A 383 -10.83 8.07 -5.67
C ILE A 383 -11.76 8.35 -6.87
N SER A 384 -11.20 8.50 -8.08
CA SER A 384 -11.98 8.61 -9.32
C SER A 384 -12.70 7.30 -9.69
N TRP A 385 -12.42 6.19 -8.99
CA TRP A 385 -12.99 4.86 -9.26
C TRP A 385 -14.11 4.48 -8.30
N ASN A 386 -14.64 5.44 -7.55
CA ASN A 386 -15.80 5.25 -6.69
C ASN A 386 -16.98 4.63 -7.45
N THR A 387 -17.66 3.69 -6.81
CA THR A 387 -18.73 2.87 -7.41
C THR A 387 -20.02 3.66 -7.63
N PHE A 388 -20.41 4.52 -6.68
CA PHE A 388 -21.70 5.22 -6.73
C PHE A 388 -21.53 6.73 -6.90
N ASN A 389 -20.54 7.33 -6.28
CA ASN A 389 -20.38 8.78 -6.27
C ASN A 389 -19.14 9.24 -7.03
N THR A 390 -19.33 10.15 -7.99
CA THR A 390 -18.21 10.90 -8.57
C THR A 390 -17.68 11.88 -7.53
N PHE A 391 -16.37 11.83 -7.25
CA PHE A 391 -15.74 12.79 -6.35
C PHE A 391 -15.79 14.20 -6.94
N PRO A 392 -16.14 15.23 -6.15
CA PRO A 392 -16.54 16.54 -6.70
C PRO A 392 -15.38 17.38 -7.25
N HIS A 393 -14.13 17.09 -6.90
CA HIS A 393 -12.97 17.92 -7.21
C HIS A 393 -11.79 17.10 -7.71
N HIS A 394 -11.05 17.65 -8.66
CA HIS A 394 -9.75 17.14 -9.09
C HIS A 394 -8.60 17.94 -8.48
N THR A 395 -8.80 19.20 -8.08
CA THR A 395 -7.81 19.99 -7.33
C THR A 395 -8.46 20.58 -6.08
N PHE A 396 -7.95 20.25 -4.90
CA PHE A 396 -8.53 20.64 -3.63
C PHE A 396 -7.51 20.60 -2.50
N PHE A 397 -7.79 21.29 -1.39
CA PHE A 397 -7.05 21.07 -0.14
C PHE A 397 -7.61 19.86 0.59
N TRP A 398 -6.75 18.89 0.87
CA TRP A 398 -7.10 17.77 1.73
C TRP A 398 -6.69 18.07 3.17
N GLN A 399 -7.67 18.15 4.07
CA GLN A 399 -7.49 18.50 5.48
C GLN A 399 -7.62 17.29 6.39
N GLY A 400 -6.65 17.12 7.28
CA GLY A 400 -6.61 16.06 8.28
C GLY A 400 -7.37 16.40 9.57
N LEU A 401 -7.24 15.55 10.58
CA LEU A 401 -7.95 15.65 11.86
C LEU A 401 -7.65 16.92 12.65
N ASP A 402 -6.40 17.36 12.64
CA ASP A 402 -5.86 18.51 13.38
C ASP A 402 -6.04 19.84 12.65
N GLY A 403 -6.48 19.79 11.38
CA GLY A 403 -6.59 20.98 10.52
C GLY A 403 -5.40 21.19 9.59
N SER A 404 -4.35 20.37 9.64
CA SER A 404 -3.28 20.36 8.64
C SER A 404 -3.84 20.06 7.25
N ARG A 405 -3.33 20.78 6.23
CA ARG A 405 -3.83 20.70 4.84
C ARG A 405 -2.71 20.50 3.84
N VAL A 406 -2.85 19.54 2.92
CA VAL A 406 -2.00 19.40 1.73
C VAL A 406 -2.80 19.69 0.47
N LEU A 407 -2.14 20.23 -0.57
CA LEU A 407 -2.79 20.47 -1.86
C LEU A 407 -2.81 19.14 -2.64
N ALA A 408 -4.01 18.64 -2.91
CA ALA A 408 -4.24 17.39 -3.60
C ALA A 408 -4.61 17.63 -5.07
N HIS A 409 -4.11 16.77 -5.96
CA HIS A 409 -4.55 16.71 -7.36
C HIS A 409 -4.85 15.28 -7.81
N MET A 410 -5.97 15.09 -8.50
CA MET A 410 -6.37 13.88 -9.20
C MET A 410 -6.37 14.15 -10.70
N PRO A 411 -5.51 13.47 -11.50
CA PRO A 411 -5.51 13.58 -12.95
C PRO A 411 -6.91 13.37 -13.56
N PRO A 412 -7.47 14.36 -14.29
CA PRO A 412 -8.87 14.30 -14.73
C PRO A 412 -9.23 13.25 -15.77
N GLU A 413 -8.23 12.64 -16.43
CA GLU A 413 -8.49 11.49 -17.29
C GLU A 413 -9.03 10.29 -16.50
N GLY A 414 -8.73 10.20 -15.19
CA GLY A 414 -9.18 9.11 -14.32
C GLY A 414 -8.31 7.85 -14.38
N THR A 415 -7.10 7.96 -14.94
CA THR A 415 -6.13 6.86 -15.08
C THR A 415 -4.68 7.36 -14.91
N TYR A 416 -3.78 6.49 -14.47
CA TYR A 416 -2.32 6.71 -14.48
C TYR A 416 -1.61 5.97 -15.62
N ASN A 417 -2.38 5.26 -16.45
CA ASN A 417 -1.94 4.52 -17.62
C ASN A 417 -2.41 5.22 -18.90
N SER A 418 -2.24 6.55 -18.98
CA SER A 418 -2.71 7.32 -20.13
C SER A 418 -1.97 6.90 -21.41
N SER A 419 -2.75 6.78 -22.49
CA SER A 419 -2.25 6.58 -23.84
C SER A 419 -1.49 7.78 -24.42
N ALA A 420 -1.59 8.94 -23.76
CA ALA A 420 -1.13 10.24 -24.25
C ALA A 420 -1.62 10.60 -25.66
N ALA A 421 -2.78 10.07 -26.06
CA ALA A 421 -3.38 10.30 -27.36
C ALA A 421 -4.37 11.48 -27.34
N PRO A 422 -4.83 11.99 -28.49
CA PRO A 422 -5.72 13.15 -28.56
C PRO A 422 -6.99 13.00 -27.71
N ARG A 423 -7.57 11.80 -27.65
CA ARG A 423 -8.74 11.50 -26.82
C ARG A 423 -8.47 11.62 -25.31
N ALA A 424 -7.24 11.33 -24.86
CA ALA A 424 -6.85 11.43 -23.46
C ALA A 424 -6.84 12.90 -23.01
N ILE A 425 -6.27 13.77 -23.85
CA ILE A 425 -6.25 15.23 -23.61
C ILE A 425 -7.69 15.79 -23.61
N VAL A 426 -8.52 15.38 -24.57
CA VAL A 426 -9.94 15.79 -24.62
C VAL A 426 -10.72 15.27 -23.41
N ALA A 427 -10.44 14.04 -22.95
CA ALA A 427 -11.07 13.49 -21.75
C ALA A 427 -10.66 14.27 -20.50
N ALA A 428 -9.36 14.57 -20.34
CA ALA A 428 -8.87 15.39 -19.23
C ALA A 428 -9.53 16.78 -19.24
N GLU A 429 -9.54 17.46 -20.38
CA GLU A 429 -10.21 18.76 -20.52
C GLU A 429 -11.69 18.68 -20.20
N LYS A 430 -12.41 17.66 -20.69
CA LYS A 430 -13.84 17.48 -20.45
C LYS A 430 -14.15 17.23 -18.97
N ASN A 431 -13.39 16.36 -18.32
CA ASN A 431 -13.69 15.86 -16.98
C ASN A 431 -13.18 16.78 -15.86
N TYR A 432 -12.23 17.69 -16.12
CA TYR A 432 -11.59 18.48 -15.07
C TYR A 432 -12.56 19.38 -14.28
N ALA A 433 -12.97 18.95 -13.09
CA ALA A 433 -14.01 19.65 -12.30
C ALA A 433 -13.64 21.10 -11.94
N ASP A 434 -12.37 21.36 -11.66
CA ASP A 434 -11.90 22.66 -11.13
C ASP A 434 -11.29 23.57 -12.22
N LYS A 435 -11.59 23.31 -13.50
CA LYS A 435 -11.12 24.11 -14.66
C LYS A 435 -11.59 25.58 -14.64
N VAL A 436 -12.54 25.92 -13.78
CA VAL A 436 -13.00 27.30 -13.56
C VAL A 436 -12.02 28.08 -12.68
N VAL A 437 -11.26 27.38 -11.84
CA VAL A 437 -10.26 27.95 -10.93
C VAL A 437 -8.87 27.91 -11.57
N SER A 438 -8.48 26.76 -12.12
CA SER A 438 -7.13 26.53 -12.65
C SER A 438 -7.13 26.30 -14.16
N GLU A 439 -6.17 26.92 -14.84
CA GLU A 439 -5.85 26.69 -16.25
C GLU A 439 -4.87 25.50 -16.43
N TYR A 440 -4.57 24.71 -15.39
CA TYR A 440 -3.62 23.60 -15.45
C TYR A 440 -4.20 22.30 -14.89
N CYS A 441 -3.99 21.17 -15.58
CA CYS A 441 -4.25 19.83 -15.05
C CYS A 441 -3.14 18.83 -15.43
N ALA A 442 -3.00 17.75 -14.66
CA ALA A 442 -2.00 16.72 -14.90
C ALA A 442 -2.50 15.61 -15.84
N LEU A 443 -1.55 14.97 -16.54
CA LEU A 443 -1.75 13.78 -17.36
C LEU A 443 -0.61 12.78 -17.10
N LEU A 444 -0.95 11.59 -16.63
CA LEU A 444 0.03 10.55 -16.29
C LEU A 444 0.01 9.47 -17.37
N TYR A 445 1.06 9.39 -18.17
CA TYR A 445 1.12 8.48 -19.30
C TYR A 445 2.15 7.38 -19.13
N GLY A 446 1.85 6.24 -19.74
CA GLY A 446 2.70 5.07 -19.69
C GLY A 446 1.89 3.79 -19.54
N ILE A 447 2.63 2.71 -19.35
CA ILE A 447 2.10 1.37 -19.16
C ILE A 447 2.55 0.93 -17.77
N GLY A 448 1.61 0.90 -16.84
CA GLY A 448 1.82 0.62 -15.43
C GLY A 448 1.27 -0.74 -15.01
N ASP A 449 0.98 -0.85 -13.71
CA ASP A 449 0.57 -2.05 -12.96
C ASP A 449 1.66 -3.13 -12.98
N GLY A 450 1.99 -3.67 -14.16
CA GLY A 450 3.06 -4.67 -14.35
C GLY A 450 4.39 -4.14 -14.86
N GLY A 451 4.57 -2.82 -14.87
CA GLY A 451 5.71 -2.14 -15.48
C GLY A 451 5.63 -2.05 -17.00
N GLY A 452 6.78 -1.87 -17.65
CA GLY A 452 6.86 -1.55 -19.08
C GLY A 452 7.13 -0.06 -19.28
N GLY A 453 6.36 0.82 -18.64
CA GLY A 453 6.53 2.27 -18.70
C GLY A 453 6.30 2.87 -20.10
N PRO A 454 6.49 4.18 -20.26
CA PRO A 454 6.25 4.86 -21.54
C PRO A 454 7.11 4.29 -22.66
N GLY A 455 6.45 3.95 -23.77
CA GLY A 455 7.10 3.55 -25.03
C GLY A 455 7.16 4.68 -26.06
N SER A 456 7.82 4.43 -27.19
CA SER A 456 7.94 5.38 -28.30
C SER A 456 6.58 5.91 -28.79
N GLU A 457 5.53 5.08 -28.79
CA GLU A 457 4.15 5.48 -29.14
C GLU A 457 3.67 6.73 -28.39
N HIS A 458 3.87 6.78 -27.07
CA HIS A 458 3.46 7.92 -26.24
C HIS A 458 4.26 9.17 -26.59
N LEU A 459 5.58 9.01 -26.76
CA LEU A 459 6.49 10.13 -27.00
C LEU A 459 6.32 10.72 -28.42
N GLU A 460 6.01 9.88 -29.41
CA GLU A 460 5.72 10.31 -30.79
C GLU A 460 4.39 11.07 -30.87
N ARG A 461 3.36 10.67 -30.11
CA ARG A 461 2.10 11.41 -29.97
C ARG A 461 2.31 12.77 -29.31
N LEU A 462 2.92 12.79 -28.13
CA LEU A 462 3.21 14.02 -27.38
C LEU A 462 4.05 15.01 -28.19
N ALA A 463 4.99 14.52 -29.00
CA ALA A 463 5.79 15.38 -29.88
C ALA A 463 4.95 16.13 -30.93
N ARG A 464 3.85 15.52 -31.40
CA ARG A 464 2.92 16.09 -32.40
C ARG A 464 1.81 16.92 -31.77
N GLU A 465 1.49 16.65 -30.51
CA GLU A 465 0.32 17.22 -29.83
C GLU A 465 0.63 18.44 -28.94
N LYS A 466 1.91 18.84 -28.81
CA LYS A 466 2.38 19.96 -27.95
C LYS A 466 1.46 21.18 -27.90
N ASN A 467 0.96 21.62 -29.06
CA ASN A 467 -0.04 22.68 -29.18
C ASN A 467 -0.80 22.49 -30.51
N LEU A 468 -1.42 21.33 -30.70
CA LEU A 468 -2.13 21.00 -31.94
C LEU A 468 -3.54 21.62 -31.95
N ASP A 469 -3.90 22.33 -33.03
CA ASP A 469 -5.21 22.98 -33.17
C ASP A 469 -6.36 21.97 -33.03
N GLY A 470 -7.16 22.14 -31.96
CA GLY A 470 -8.19 21.21 -31.52
C GLY A 470 -7.93 20.53 -30.15
N LEU A 471 -6.75 20.69 -29.54
CA LEU A 471 -6.38 20.10 -28.24
C LEU A 471 -5.78 21.13 -27.28
N ALA A 472 -6.06 21.02 -25.98
CA ALA A 472 -5.32 21.78 -24.97
C ALA A 472 -3.79 21.56 -25.12
N PRO A 473 -2.94 22.61 -25.06
CA PRO A 473 -1.50 22.44 -25.16
C PRO A 473 -0.95 21.53 -24.07
N VAL A 474 -0.10 20.59 -24.49
CA VAL A 474 0.56 19.62 -23.60
C VAL A 474 2.04 19.93 -23.49
N LYS A 475 2.55 19.87 -22.26
CA LYS A 475 3.98 19.99 -21.95
C LYS A 475 4.40 18.84 -21.04
N GLN A 476 5.52 18.20 -21.38
CA GLN A 476 6.19 17.27 -20.46
C GLN A 476 6.97 18.08 -19.41
N GLU A 477 6.75 17.81 -18.12
CA GLU A 477 7.45 18.48 -17.02
C GLU A 477 7.38 17.68 -15.70
N HIS A 478 8.15 18.12 -14.70
CA HIS A 478 8.08 17.59 -13.33
C HIS A 478 6.73 17.93 -12.70
N MET A 479 6.18 16.99 -11.95
CA MET A 479 4.90 17.19 -11.28
C MET A 479 5.03 18.18 -10.13
N GLU A 480 6.20 18.27 -9.49
CA GLU A 480 6.45 19.32 -8.49
C GLU A 480 6.28 20.73 -9.09
N THR A 481 6.84 20.99 -10.28
CA THR A 481 6.68 22.27 -10.99
C THR A 481 5.23 22.55 -11.39
N PHE A 482 4.46 21.50 -11.67
CA PHE A 482 3.01 21.61 -11.90
C PHE A 482 2.27 22.04 -10.62
N PHE A 483 2.56 21.40 -9.49
CA PHE A 483 1.95 21.76 -8.20
C PHE A 483 2.31 23.18 -7.75
N GLU A 484 3.54 23.62 -7.99
CA GLU A 484 3.95 25.01 -7.71
C GLU A 484 3.11 26.04 -8.48
N ARG A 485 2.67 25.71 -9.70
CA ARG A 485 1.72 26.56 -10.44
C ARG A 485 0.31 26.45 -9.89
N LEU A 486 -0.18 25.24 -9.60
CA LEU A 486 -1.50 25.09 -8.99
C LEU A 486 -1.61 25.88 -7.68
N ALA A 487 -0.57 25.87 -6.85
CA ALA A 487 -0.55 26.54 -5.55
C ALA A 487 -0.75 28.06 -5.63
N GLN A 488 -0.54 28.69 -6.80
CA GLN A 488 -0.79 30.12 -7.00
C GLN A 488 -2.27 30.48 -6.84
N ASP A 489 -3.18 29.56 -7.18
CA ASP A 489 -4.63 29.73 -7.09
C ASP A 489 -5.21 29.12 -5.79
N SER A 490 -4.34 28.85 -4.81
CA SER A 490 -4.71 28.13 -3.58
C SER A 490 -5.90 28.75 -2.82
N SER A 491 -6.09 30.06 -2.84
CA SER A 491 -7.21 30.72 -2.16
C SER A 491 -8.59 30.36 -2.71
N GLU A 492 -8.66 29.82 -3.93
CA GLU A 492 -9.93 29.51 -4.61
C GLU A 492 -10.29 28.01 -4.55
N TYR A 493 -9.36 27.14 -4.17
CA TYR A 493 -9.66 25.71 -4.10
C TYR A 493 -10.53 25.32 -2.90
N PRO A 494 -11.46 24.37 -3.09
CA PRO A 494 -12.26 23.83 -2.02
C PRO A 494 -11.42 22.99 -1.05
N THR A 495 -11.95 22.75 0.15
CA THR A 495 -11.31 21.90 1.16
C THR A 495 -12.16 20.65 1.41
N TRP A 496 -11.53 19.48 1.33
CA TRP A 496 -12.10 18.21 1.76
C TRP A 496 -11.57 17.84 3.15
N ASN A 497 -12.45 17.74 4.14
CA ASN A 497 -12.10 17.46 5.53
C ASN A 497 -12.27 15.97 5.86
N GLY A 498 -11.23 15.31 6.37
CA GLY A 498 -11.27 13.93 6.83
C GLY A 498 -10.75 12.92 5.81
N GLU A 499 -11.27 11.70 5.86
CA GLU A 499 -10.79 10.60 5.01
C GLU A 499 -11.20 10.79 3.55
N LEU A 500 -10.37 10.31 2.63
CA LEU A 500 -10.76 10.11 1.23
C LEU A 500 -11.20 8.64 1.10
N TYR A 501 -12.48 8.41 1.36
CA TYR A 501 -13.07 7.07 1.36
C TYR A 501 -13.25 6.54 -0.06
N LEU A 502 -12.71 5.34 -0.32
CA LEU A 502 -12.88 4.62 -1.58
C LEU A 502 -14.10 3.69 -1.49
N GLU A 503 -15.05 3.84 -2.41
CA GLU A 503 -16.30 3.05 -2.44
C GLU A 503 -16.14 1.67 -3.10
N LYS A 504 -14.90 1.20 -3.19
CA LYS A 504 -14.46 0.02 -3.92
C LYS A 504 -13.32 -0.65 -3.15
N HIS A 505 -13.08 -1.94 -3.42
CA HIS A 505 -12.06 -2.76 -2.81
C HIS A 505 -12.22 -2.93 -1.28
N GLN A 506 -13.47 -2.91 -0.79
CA GLN A 506 -13.74 -2.91 0.65
C GLN A 506 -13.50 -4.27 1.30
N GLY A 507 -13.50 -5.34 0.51
CA GLY A 507 -13.13 -6.68 0.93
C GLY A 507 -11.68 -6.82 1.35
N THR A 508 -10.82 -5.88 0.96
CA THR A 508 -9.40 -5.87 1.31
C THR A 508 -9.12 -5.59 2.80
N TYR A 509 -10.10 -5.11 3.56
CA TYR A 509 -9.96 -4.97 5.02
C TYR A 509 -9.92 -6.34 5.75
N THR A 510 -10.34 -7.43 5.10
CA THR A 510 -10.43 -8.76 5.73
C THR A 510 -9.59 -9.83 5.04
N SER A 511 -9.54 -9.87 3.70
CA SER A 511 -8.81 -10.90 2.93
C SER A 511 -7.36 -11.07 3.40
N GLN A 512 -6.83 -12.29 3.43
CA GLN A 512 -5.46 -12.59 3.89
C GLN A 512 -5.24 -12.18 5.36
N ALA A 513 -6.14 -12.63 6.23
CA ALA A 513 -6.19 -12.28 7.65
C ALA A 513 -4.88 -12.57 8.40
N ARG A 514 -4.15 -13.64 8.05
CA ARG A 514 -2.86 -13.97 8.67
C ARG A 514 -1.78 -12.92 8.36
N ASN A 515 -1.77 -12.40 7.13
CA ASN A 515 -0.81 -11.37 6.72
C ASN A 515 -1.05 -10.08 7.52
N LYS A 516 -2.31 -9.64 7.63
CA LYS A 516 -2.73 -8.50 8.46
C LYS A 516 -2.40 -8.68 9.94
N ARG A 517 -2.60 -9.89 10.48
CA ARG A 517 -2.21 -10.24 11.85
C ARG A 517 -0.71 -10.08 12.05
N PHE A 518 0.11 -10.65 11.17
CA PHE A 518 1.56 -10.49 11.26
C PHE A 518 1.99 -9.03 11.15
N ASN A 519 1.40 -8.24 10.26
CA ASN A 519 1.69 -6.80 10.19
C ASN A 519 1.47 -6.12 11.55
N ARG A 520 0.28 -6.28 12.16
CA ARG A 520 0.00 -5.67 13.47
C ARG A 520 0.94 -6.18 14.58
N LYS A 521 1.23 -7.49 14.62
CA LYS A 521 2.15 -8.04 15.63
C LYS A 521 3.58 -7.53 15.42
N MET A 522 4.03 -7.35 14.18
CA MET A 522 5.34 -6.77 13.87
C MET A 522 5.43 -5.30 14.27
N GLU A 523 4.43 -4.48 13.93
CA GLU A 523 4.39 -3.06 14.30
C GLU A 523 4.51 -2.88 15.83
N LEU A 524 3.75 -3.67 16.59
CA LEU A 524 3.79 -3.64 18.06
C LEU A 524 5.12 -4.18 18.60
N ALA A 525 5.63 -5.29 18.06
CA ALA A 525 6.89 -5.89 18.50
C ALA A 525 8.09 -4.96 18.25
N LEU A 526 8.13 -4.27 17.11
CA LEU A 526 9.18 -3.30 16.79
C LEU A 526 9.11 -2.08 17.70
N ARG A 527 7.91 -1.54 17.93
CA ARG A 527 7.70 -0.44 18.88
C ARG A 527 8.17 -0.81 20.29
N GLU A 528 7.84 -2.01 20.77
CA GLU A 528 8.31 -2.51 22.07
C GLU A 528 9.82 -2.72 22.09
N LEU A 529 10.38 -3.30 21.03
CA LEU A 529 11.82 -3.54 20.90
C LEU A 529 12.62 -2.23 20.94
N GLU A 530 12.25 -1.23 20.14
CA GLU A 530 12.97 0.05 20.09
C GLU A 530 12.93 0.79 21.42
N PHE A 531 11.78 0.76 22.12
CA PHE A 531 11.69 1.34 23.46
C PHE A 531 12.62 0.62 24.45
N ILE A 532 12.57 -0.72 24.50
CA ILE A 532 13.41 -1.48 25.43
C ILE A 532 14.89 -1.37 25.09
N LEU A 533 15.27 -1.36 23.81
CA LEU A 533 16.64 -1.11 23.37
C LEU A 533 17.10 0.29 23.77
N THR A 534 16.25 1.31 23.62
CA THR A 534 16.56 2.67 24.05
C THR A 534 16.80 2.70 25.56
N LEU A 535 15.93 2.07 26.35
CA LEU A 535 16.08 1.98 27.80
C LEU A 535 17.37 1.24 28.20
N ALA A 536 17.65 0.08 27.61
CA ALA A 536 18.85 -0.70 27.85
C ALA A 536 20.13 0.03 27.44
N HIS A 537 20.08 0.75 26.32
CA HIS A 537 21.18 1.57 25.86
C HIS A 537 21.50 2.69 26.87
N LEU A 538 20.47 3.35 27.41
CA LEU A 538 20.64 4.45 28.36
C LEU A 538 21.09 4.01 29.75
N GLN A 539 20.54 2.91 30.27
CA GLN A 539 20.84 2.49 31.65
C GLN A 539 22.16 1.74 31.78
N ILE A 540 22.51 0.90 30.81
CA ILE A 540 23.63 -0.04 30.92
C ILE A 540 24.56 -0.04 29.70
N GLY A 541 24.32 0.84 28.72
CA GLY A 541 25.14 0.90 27.49
C GLY A 541 24.94 -0.31 26.57
N HIS A 542 23.78 -0.98 26.62
CA HIS A 542 23.47 -2.08 25.71
C HIS A 542 23.51 -1.58 24.24
N PRO A 543 24.10 -2.34 23.28
CA PRO A 543 24.14 -1.91 21.89
C PRO A 543 22.74 -1.72 21.30
N TYR A 544 22.57 -0.66 20.49
CA TYR A 544 21.37 -0.42 19.70
C TYR A 544 21.63 -0.88 18.25
N PRO A 545 21.09 -2.03 17.80
CA PRO A 545 21.43 -2.66 16.52
C PRO A 545 20.74 -1.97 15.32
N THR A 546 21.12 -0.73 15.04
CA THR A 546 20.51 0.15 14.02
C THR A 546 20.38 -0.52 12.66
N GLU A 547 21.47 -1.07 12.10
CA GLU A 547 21.44 -1.70 10.76
C GLU A 547 20.48 -2.90 10.68
N THR A 548 20.36 -3.66 11.79
CA THR A 548 19.44 -4.80 11.87
C THR A 548 17.99 -4.32 11.93
N LEU A 549 17.71 -3.28 12.74
CA LEU A 549 16.39 -2.67 12.82
C LEU A 549 15.97 -2.06 11.48
N ASP A 550 16.88 -1.37 10.78
CA ASP A 550 16.62 -0.80 9.45
C ASP A 550 16.24 -1.89 8.45
N THR A 551 16.96 -3.03 8.48
CA THR A 551 16.65 -4.17 7.61
C THR A 551 15.28 -4.76 7.92
N ILE A 552 14.95 -4.95 9.21
CA ILE A 552 13.65 -5.50 9.61
C ILE A 552 12.53 -4.53 9.24
N TRP A 553 12.68 -3.23 9.53
CA TRP A 553 11.70 -2.21 9.18
C TRP A 553 11.47 -2.15 7.68
N GLN A 554 12.51 -2.01 6.86
CA GLN A 554 12.38 -1.94 5.40
C GLN A 554 11.64 -3.17 4.83
N GLU A 555 11.87 -4.37 5.37
CA GLU A 555 11.17 -5.58 4.94
C GLU A 555 9.70 -5.63 5.41
N VAL A 556 9.41 -5.17 6.64
CA VAL A 556 8.02 -5.01 7.10
C VAL A 556 7.27 -3.98 6.24
N LEU A 557 7.89 -2.83 5.96
CA LEU A 557 7.33 -1.77 5.13
C LEU A 557 7.11 -2.24 3.68
N LEU A 558 7.97 -3.11 3.14
CA LEU A 558 7.74 -3.76 1.86
C LEU A 558 6.41 -4.52 1.84
N TYR A 559 6.11 -5.29 2.90
CA TYR A 559 4.87 -6.06 2.97
C TYR A 559 3.63 -5.21 3.24
N GLN A 560 3.79 -3.92 3.56
CA GLN A 560 2.70 -2.94 3.66
C GLN A 560 2.27 -2.37 2.31
N PHE A 561 2.92 -2.77 1.20
CA PHE A 561 2.52 -2.41 -0.15
C PHE A 561 1.03 -2.68 -0.41
N HIS A 562 0.39 -1.81 -1.19
CA HIS A 562 -1.07 -1.78 -1.36
C HIS A 562 -1.69 -3.02 -2.00
N ASP A 563 -0.91 -3.92 -2.60
CA ASP A 563 -1.41 -5.24 -3.03
C ASP A 563 -1.00 -6.42 -2.15
N ILE A 564 -0.04 -6.22 -1.25
CA ILE A 564 0.40 -7.25 -0.31
C ILE A 564 -0.46 -7.20 0.95
N LEU A 565 -0.43 -6.08 1.70
CA LEU A 565 -1.14 -5.97 2.98
C LEU A 565 -2.67 -6.06 2.86
N PRO A 566 -3.30 -5.41 1.87
CA PRO A 566 -4.75 -5.49 1.66
C PRO A 566 -5.22 -6.89 1.22
N GLY A 567 -4.31 -7.78 0.80
CA GLY A 567 -4.65 -9.19 0.59
C GLY A 567 -5.09 -9.54 -0.83
N SER A 568 -4.63 -8.77 -1.82
CA SER A 568 -5.02 -8.80 -3.23
C SER A 568 -4.01 -9.44 -4.20
N SER A 569 -3.05 -10.23 -3.71
CA SER A 569 -2.01 -10.88 -4.54
C SER A 569 -2.24 -12.38 -4.78
N ILE A 570 -1.46 -12.98 -5.68
CA ILE A 570 -1.45 -14.44 -5.88
C ILE A 570 -0.94 -15.18 -4.65
N GLN A 571 -1.31 -16.46 -4.53
CA GLN A 571 -0.98 -17.30 -3.36
C GLN A 571 0.52 -17.33 -3.03
N ARG A 572 1.40 -17.34 -4.05
CA ARG A 572 2.87 -17.38 -3.84
C ARG A 572 3.36 -16.19 -3.01
N VAL A 573 2.80 -14.99 -3.21
CA VAL A 573 3.17 -13.78 -2.45
C VAL A 573 2.94 -14.00 -0.96
N TYR A 574 1.79 -14.57 -0.58
CA TYR A 574 1.48 -14.85 0.82
C TYR A 574 2.25 -16.03 1.41
N THR A 575 2.54 -17.06 0.61
CA THR A 575 3.44 -18.14 1.05
C THR A 575 4.81 -17.58 1.43
N GLU A 576 5.35 -16.67 0.62
CA GLU A 576 6.65 -16.05 0.87
C GLU A 576 6.58 -15.01 2.01
N SER A 577 5.59 -14.12 2.02
CA SER A 577 5.48 -13.06 3.04
C SER A 577 5.21 -13.63 4.43
N LEU A 578 4.35 -14.64 4.58
CA LEU A 578 4.06 -15.26 5.88
C LEU A 578 5.30 -15.94 6.46
N ALA A 579 6.08 -16.64 5.64
CA ALA A 579 7.33 -17.27 6.08
C ALA A 579 8.35 -16.23 6.55
N ARG A 580 8.46 -15.10 5.83
CA ARG A 580 9.36 -14.00 6.21
C ARG A 580 8.87 -13.26 7.44
N TYR A 581 7.59 -12.93 7.56
CA TYR A 581 7.01 -12.35 8.77
C TYR A 581 7.27 -13.20 10.01
N GLN A 582 7.11 -14.53 9.91
CA GLN A 582 7.41 -15.43 11.03
C GLN A 582 8.88 -15.34 11.46
N HIS A 583 9.80 -15.28 10.49
CA HIS A 583 11.23 -15.13 10.78
C HIS A 583 11.56 -13.77 11.41
N LEU A 584 11.03 -12.67 10.85
CA LEU A 584 11.23 -11.31 11.36
C LEU A 584 10.67 -11.15 12.77
N LEU A 585 9.51 -11.73 13.05
CA LEU A 585 8.89 -11.70 14.38
C LEU A 585 9.74 -12.45 15.40
N ALA A 586 10.22 -13.64 15.04
CA ALA A 586 11.10 -14.42 15.92
C ALA A 586 12.40 -13.67 16.22
N GLN A 587 13.04 -13.08 15.21
CA GLN A 587 14.24 -12.27 15.37
C GLN A 587 14.00 -11.04 16.27
N THR A 588 12.88 -10.34 16.04
CA THR A 588 12.50 -9.16 16.84
C THR A 588 12.24 -9.53 18.31
N GLN A 589 11.55 -10.64 18.56
CA GLN A 589 11.29 -11.16 19.89
C GLN A 589 12.57 -11.65 20.59
N GLU A 590 13.51 -12.22 19.84
CA GLU A 590 14.82 -12.60 20.37
C GLU A 590 15.61 -11.37 20.82
N LEU A 591 15.71 -10.34 19.98
CA LEU A 591 16.37 -9.07 20.34
C LEU A 591 15.69 -8.40 21.54
N LEU A 592 14.36 -8.43 21.60
CA LEU A 592 13.59 -7.87 22.71
C LEU A 592 13.91 -8.63 24.00
N SER A 593 13.89 -9.96 23.94
CA SER A 593 14.24 -10.82 25.07
C SER A 593 15.67 -10.56 25.53
N GLN A 594 16.65 -10.47 24.63
CA GLN A 594 18.05 -10.18 24.97
C GLN A 594 18.18 -8.83 25.69
N ALA A 595 17.53 -7.79 25.18
CA ALA A 595 17.57 -6.46 25.79
C ALA A 595 16.86 -6.41 27.16
N GLN A 596 15.73 -7.11 27.31
CA GLN A 596 15.04 -7.25 28.60
C GLN A 596 15.87 -8.01 29.62
N HIS A 597 16.50 -9.12 29.22
CA HIS A 597 17.39 -9.88 30.12
C HIS A 597 18.63 -9.08 30.50
N ALA A 598 19.17 -8.24 29.60
CA ALA A 598 20.29 -7.36 29.91
C ALA A 598 19.92 -6.30 30.97
N LEU A 599 18.70 -5.77 30.94
CA LEU A 599 18.18 -4.81 31.91
C LEU A 599 17.99 -5.41 33.32
N ILE A 600 17.73 -6.71 33.40
CA ILE A 600 17.55 -7.41 34.68
C ILE A 600 18.94 -7.65 35.29
N GLN A 601 19.26 -6.91 36.35
CA GLN A 601 20.48 -7.13 37.13
C GLN A 601 20.52 -8.56 37.70
N GLN A 602 21.70 -9.01 38.13
CA GLN A 602 21.88 -10.28 38.85
C GLN A 602 20.91 -10.41 40.03
N THR A 603 19.84 -11.17 39.86
CA THR A 603 18.78 -11.35 40.87
C THR A 603 18.75 -12.79 41.39
N THR A 604 17.90 -13.06 42.39
CA THR A 604 17.68 -14.41 42.92
C THR A 604 16.72 -15.20 42.02
N GLU A 605 16.72 -16.53 42.18
CA GLU A 605 15.92 -17.53 41.43
C GLU A 605 14.38 -17.33 41.52
N GLN A 606 13.89 -16.35 42.30
CA GLN A 606 12.45 -16.09 42.53
C GLN A 606 12.02 -14.65 42.20
N THR A 607 12.75 -13.97 41.31
CA THR A 607 12.43 -12.60 40.89
C THR A 607 11.81 -12.55 39.49
N TYR A 608 10.78 -11.72 39.35
CA TYR A 608 10.08 -11.50 38.09
C TYR A 608 10.06 -10.01 37.78
N THR A 609 10.50 -9.63 36.58
CA THR A 609 10.43 -8.26 36.09
C THR A 609 9.27 -8.14 35.11
N LEU A 610 8.36 -7.23 35.41
CA LEU A 610 7.17 -6.95 34.62
C LEU A 610 7.38 -5.66 33.85
N PHE A 611 7.34 -5.72 32.52
CA PHE A 611 7.50 -4.57 31.64
C PHE A 611 6.14 -4.07 31.15
N ASN A 612 5.91 -2.76 31.26
CA ASN A 612 4.78 -2.06 30.68
C ASN A 612 5.28 -0.99 29.71
N THR A 613 5.03 -1.22 28.43
CA THR A 613 5.45 -0.35 27.33
C THR A 613 4.35 0.64 26.89
N LEU A 614 3.29 0.80 27.69
CA LEU A 614 2.23 1.78 27.46
C LEU A 614 2.45 3.07 28.26
N SER A 615 1.84 4.16 27.79
CA SER A 615 2.03 5.53 28.28
C SER A 615 1.43 5.80 29.66
N TRP A 616 0.67 4.84 30.22
CA TRP A 616 0.02 4.95 31.52
C TRP A 616 0.37 3.77 32.43
N GLU A 617 0.22 4.00 33.73
CA GLU A 617 0.31 2.95 34.74
C GLU A 617 -0.83 1.95 34.56
N ARG A 618 -0.53 0.66 34.72
CA ARG A 618 -1.50 -0.42 34.51
C ARG A 618 -1.62 -1.29 35.74
N SER A 619 -2.83 -1.40 36.27
CA SER A 619 -3.19 -2.37 37.31
C SER A 619 -3.95 -3.54 36.69
N THR A 620 -3.37 -4.73 36.71
CA THR A 620 -3.94 -5.90 36.04
C THR A 620 -3.67 -7.21 36.77
N TRP A 621 -4.49 -8.21 36.48
CA TRP A 621 -4.28 -9.58 36.94
C TRP A 621 -3.31 -10.30 36.01
N LEU A 622 -2.18 -10.76 36.53
CA LEU A 622 -1.21 -11.58 35.81
C LEU A 622 -1.07 -12.95 36.47
N LYS A 623 -0.87 -13.98 35.66
CA LYS A 623 -0.57 -15.33 36.14
C LYS A 623 0.95 -15.51 36.17
N ILE A 624 1.55 -15.40 37.36
CA ILE A 624 2.99 -15.50 37.61
C ILE A 624 3.23 -16.76 38.46
N ASP A 625 4.11 -17.65 37.99
CA ASP A 625 4.36 -18.96 38.62
C ASP A 625 3.08 -19.74 38.94
N ARG A 626 2.18 -19.83 37.96
CA ARG A 626 0.86 -20.51 38.05
C ARG A 626 -0.10 -19.89 39.07
N GLN A 627 0.26 -18.80 39.74
CA GLN A 627 -0.60 -18.08 40.68
C GLN A 627 -1.04 -16.73 40.12
N TRP A 628 -2.29 -16.36 40.37
CA TRP A 628 -2.82 -15.06 39.96
C TRP A 628 -2.43 -13.98 40.96
N ARG A 629 -1.88 -12.88 40.44
CA ARG A 629 -1.45 -11.72 41.24
C ARG A 629 -2.00 -10.46 40.59
N TYR A 630 -2.53 -9.57 41.41
CA TYR A 630 -2.93 -8.24 40.98
C TYR A 630 -1.75 -7.29 41.18
N VAL A 631 -1.22 -6.77 40.09
CA VAL A 631 0.01 -5.99 40.08
C VAL A 631 -0.23 -4.66 39.39
N THR A 632 0.48 -3.63 39.86
CA THR A 632 0.53 -2.32 39.22
C THR A 632 1.91 -2.14 38.63
N VAL A 633 1.98 -1.87 37.33
CA VAL A 633 3.24 -1.66 36.59
C VAL A 633 3.28 -0.22 36.08
N PRO A 634 4.35 0.54 36.37
CA PRO A 634 4.46 1.94 35.97
C PRO A 634 4.40 2.14 34.45
N SER A 635 4.07 3.35 33.98
CA SER A 635 4.10 3.69 32.56
C SER A 635 5.51 3.62 31.98
N MET A 636 5.62 3.23 30.71
CA MET A 636 6.87 3.17 29.94
C MET A 636 8.04 2.69 30.80
N GLY A 637 7.94 1.50 31.38
CA GLY A 637 8.83 1.11 32.46
C GLY A 637 8.65 -0.32 32.93
N TYR A 638 9.19 -0.60 34.12
CA TYR A 638 9.14 -1.94 34.70
C TYR A 638 9.07 -1.92 36.23
N ILE A 639 8.67 -3.06 36.78
CA ILE A 639 8.78 -3.37 38.21
C ILE A 639 9.35 -4.77 38.40
N THR A 640 10.32 -4.92 39.29
CA THR A 640 10.89 -6.21 39.70
C THR A 640 10.29 -6.62 41.04
N LEU A 641 9.69 -7.81 41.05
CA LEU A 641 8.96 -8.37 42.18
C LEU A 641 9.69 -9.61 42.73
N ASP A 642 9.86 -9.68 44.05
CA ASP A 642 10.25 -10.89 44.77
C ASP A 642 8.98 -11.60 45.26
N LEU A 643 8.71 -12.81 44.74
CA LEU A 643 7.50 -13.56 45.09
C LEU A 643 7.44 -13.96 46.57
N GLY A 644 8.58 -14.04 47.26
CA GLY A 644 8.65 -14.37 48.68
C GLY A 644 8.05 -13.31 49.60
N LEU A 645 7.88 -12.08 49.10
CA LEU A 645 7.41 -10.91 49.87
C LEU A 645 5.99 -10.45 49.52
N LEU A 646 5.43 -10.95 48.41
CA LEU A 646 4.12 -10.53 47.93
C LEU A 646 2.99 -11.38 48.49
N ALA A 647 2.18 -10.77 49.38
CA ALA A 647 0.96 -11.37 49.88
C ALA A 647 -0.03 -11.67 48.74
N THR A 648 -0.51 -12.91 48.67
CA THR A 648 -1.56 -13.31 47.74
C THR A 648 -2.86 -12.59 48.11
N ARG A 649 -3.33 -11.65 47.29
CA ARG A 649 -4.66 -11.05 47.46
C ARG A 649 -5.73 -12.05 47.03
N THR A 650 -6.15 -12.93 47.95
CA THR A 650 -7.37 -13.74 47.80
C THR A 650 -8.56 -12.94 48.34
N ALA A 651 -9.12 -12.03 47.54
CA ALA A 651 -10.39 -11.43 47.92
C ALA A 651 -11.54 -12.33 47.44
N GLU A 652 -12.42 -12.70 48.35
CA GLU A 652 -13.64 -13.51 48.16
C GLU A 652 -14.65 -12.74 47.28
N ILE A 653 -14.54 -12.82 45.96
CA ILE A 653 -15.63 -12.44 45.04
C ILE A 653 -16.08 -13.71 44.33
N GLN A 654 -17.38 -13.98 44.36
CA GLN A 654 -17.98 -15.11 43.65
C GLN A 654 -18.11 -14.78 42.16
N LEU A 655 -17.15 -15.24 41.38
CA LEU A 655 -17.30 -15.38 39.93
C LEU A 655 -18.26 -16.53 39.64
N THR A 656 -19.01 -16.45 38.54
CA THR A 656 -19.85 -17.57 38.08
C THR A 656 -19.47 -17.93 36.65
N ALA A 657 -19.21 -19.21 36.41
CA ALA A 657 -19.11 -19.80 35.08
C ALA A 657 -20.00 -21.04 35.04
N SER A 658 -20.94 -21.05 34.12
CA SER A 658 -21.86 -22.16 33.85
C SER A 658 -22.27 -22.12 32.38
N ARG A 659 -22.80 -23.21 31.85
CA ARG A 659 -23.19 -23.31 30.43
C ARG A 659 -24.08 -22.16 29.92
N LYS A 660 -24.90 -21.59 30.81
CA LYS A 660 -25.87 -20.52 30.47
C LYS A 660 -25.47 -19.15 30.98
N ARG A 661 -24.40 -19.02 31.77
CA ARG A 661 -24.10 -17.76 32.48
C ARG A 661 -22.60 -17.61 32.78
N LEU A 662 -22.08 -16.44 32.45
CA LEU A 662 -20.77 -15.94 32.86
C LEU A 662 -20.94 -14.65 33.65
N GLU A 663 -20.26 -14.49 34.78
CA GLU A 663 -20.46 -13.31 35.62
C GLU A 663 -19.25 -12.97 36.48
N ASN A 664 -18.94 -11.69 36.54
CA ASN A 664 -18.02 -11.09 37.51
C ASN A 664 -18.76 -10.06 38.37
N ASP A 665 -18.02 -9.21 39.06
CA ASP A 665 -18.53 -8.12 39.90
C ASP A 665 -19.24 -7.00 39.12
N VAL A 666 -19.03 -6.87 37.80
CA VAL A 666 -19.52 -5.75 37.00
C VAL A 666 -20.59 -6.15 35.97
N LEU A 667 -20.40 -7.29 35.30
CA LEU A 667 -21.25 -7.77 34.22
C LEU A 667 -21.80 -9.17 34.51
N ARG A 668 -23.01 -9.43 34.01
CA ARG A 668 -23.59 -10.78 33.90
C ARG A 668 -23.97 -11.05 32.45
N VAL A 669 -23.34 -12.05 31.85
CA VAL A 669 -23.60 -12.50 30.48
C VAL A 669 -24.42 -13.78 30.51
N GLU A 670 -25.48 -13.84 29.71
CA GLU A 670 -26.36 -15.00 29.57
C GLU A 670 -26.27 -15.59 28.16
N PHE A 671 -26.22 -16.92 28.07
CA PHE A 671 -26.03 -17.65 26.82
C PHE A 671 -27.27 -18.46 26.44
N ALA A 672 -27.59 -18.43 25.15
CA ALA A 672 -28.60 -19.28 24.53
C ALA A 672 -28.07 -20.71 24.33
N ALA A 673 -28.97 -21.61 23.92
CA ALA A 673 -28.62 -23.02 23.70
C ALA A 673 -27.63 -23.24 22.55
N ASP A 674 -27.55 -22.29 21.60
CA ASP A 674 -26.62 -22.30 20.46
C ASP A 674 -25.28 -21.60 20.79
N GLY A 675 -25.08 -21.14 22.02
CA GLY A 675 -23.83 -20.50 22.47
C GLY A 675 -23.76 -18.99 22.23
N SER A 676 -24.73 -18.42 21.50
CA SER A 676 -24.85 -16.97 21.35
C SER A 676 -25.22 -16.28 22.67
N MET A 677 -24.86 -15.01 22.82
CA MET A 677 -25.22 -14.22 23.99
C MET A 677 -26.62 -13.64 23.81
N GLN A 678 -27.54 -13.96 24.72
CA GLN A 678 -28.92 -13.45 24.71
C GLN A 678 -29.13 -12.26 25.66
N GLY A 679 -28.16 -12.00 26.54
CA GLY A 679 -28.19 -10.88 27.47
C GLY A 679 -26.80 -10.57 28.02
N ILE A 680 -26.49 -9.31 28.19
CA ILE A 680 -25.35 -8.76 28.90
C ILE A 680 -25.91 -7.66 29.82
N TRP A 681 -26.06 -8.01 31.09
CA TRP A 681 -26.54 -7.10 32.12
C TRP A 681 -25.37 -6.36 32.76
N ASP A 682 -25.40 -5.03 32.67
CA ASP A 682 -24.50 -4.15 33.39
C ASP A 682 -25.06 -3.87 34.79
N LYS A 683 -24.34 -4.34 35.82
CA LYS A 683 -24.79 -4.24 37.21
C LYS A 683 -24.67 -2.84 37.78
N GLU A 684 -23.72 -2.07 37.30
CA GLU A 684 -23.46 -0.71 37.77
C GLU A 684 -24.52 0.24 37.22
N TYR A 685 -24.79 0.15 35.92
CA TYR A 685 -25.78 0.99 35.23
C TYR A 685 -27.20 0.41 35.28
N GLN A 686 -27.36 -0.80 35.81
CA GLN A 686 -28.63 -1.50 35.94
C GLN A 686 -29.42 -1.53 34.63
N ARG A 687 -28.73 -1.86 33.53
CA ARG A 687 -29.32 -1.91 32.19
C ARG A 687 -28.83 -3.09 31.38
N GLU A 688 -29.63 -3.43 30.37
CA GLU A 688 -29.26 -4.36 29.32
C GLU A 688 -28.36 -3.66 28.30
N VAL A 689 -27.30 -4.35 27.86
CA VAL A 689 -26.39 -3.85 26.82
C VAL A 689 -26.89 -4.23 25.42
N LEU A 690 -27.59 -5.37 25.29
CA LEU A 690 -28.12 -5.86 24.01
C LEU A 690 -29.55 -5.37 23.75
N LYS A 691 -29.94 -5.27 22.48
CA LYS A 691 -31.36 -5.02 22.14
C LYS A 691 -32.24 -6.17 22.63
N PRO A 692 -33.47 -5.90 23.10
CA PRO A 692 -34.43 -6.95 23.44
C PRO A 692 -34.67 -7.91 22.27
N GLU A 693 -34.87 -9.20 22.58
CA GLU A 693 -35.18 -10.25 21.59
C GLU A 693 -34.11 -10.42 20.49
N THR A 694 -32.86 -10.06 20.77
CA THR A 694 -31.73 -10.28 19.87
C THR A 694 -30.66 -11.16 20.50
N SER A 695 -29.75 -11.68 19.66
CA SER A 695 -28.58 -12.43 20.09
C SER A 695 -27.32 -11.75 19.58
N ALA A 696 -26.30 -11.68 20.42
CA ALA A 696 -24.97 -11.18 20.09
C ALA A 696 -23.95 -12.33 20.01
N ASN A 697 -22.83 -12.06 19.33
CA ASN A 697 -21.77 -13.02 19.08
C ASN A 697 -22.28 -14.34 18.46
N ARG A 698 -23.29 -14.23 17.60
CA ARG A 698 -23.78 -15.35 16.82
C ARG A 698 -22.94 -15.44 15.55
N LEU A 699 -22.08 -16.46 15.49
CA LEU A 699 -21.10 -16.64 14.41
C LEU A 699 -21.82 -16.98 13.10
N ALA A 700 -21.89 -15.99 12.21
CA ALA A 700 -22.63 -16.04 10.95
C ALA A 700 -21.68 -16.25 9.77
N VAL A 701 -22.10 -17.10 8.83
CA VAL A 701 -21.35 -17.40 7.60
C VAL A 701 -22.22 -17.00 6.41
N TYR A 702 -21.75 -16.01 5.64
CA TYR A 702 -22.39 -15.52 4.43
C TYR A 702 -21.74 -16.14 3.19
N ASP A 703 -22.50 -16.26 2.11
CA ASP A 703 -21.96 -16.52 0.78
C ASP A 703 -21.18 -15.30 0.29
N ASP A 704 -19.96 -15.52 -0.19
CA ASP A 704 -19.09 -14.50 -0.76
C ASP A 704 -18.63 -14.93 -2.15
N ASP A 705 -19.44 -14.55 -3.14
CA ASP A 705 -19.19 -14.82 -4.57
C ASP A 705 -18.19 -13.81 -5.17
N GLY A 706 -17.61 -12.91 -4.35
CA GLY A 706 -16.66 -11.88 -4.77
C GLY A 706 -15.22 -12.38 -4.90
N ASP A 707 -14.32 -11.43 -5.17
CA ASP A 707 -12.87 -11.67 -5.22
C ASP A 707 -12.17 -11.11 -3.97
N ALA A 708 -10.83 -11.11 -3.97
CA ALA A 708 -10.05 -10.61 -2.85
C ALA A 708 -10.32 -9.12 -2.54
N TRP A 709 -10.66 -8.31 -3.55
CA TRP A 709 -10.90 -6.89 -3.40
C TRP A 709 -12.32 -6.59 -2.94
N ASP A 710 -13.32 -7.19 -3.56
CA ASP A 710 -14.72 -6.82 -3.38
C ASP A 710 -15.63 -8.01 -3.09
N PHE A 711 -16.78 -7.70 -2.51
CA PHE A 711 -17.90 -8.61 -2.31
C PHE A 711 -19.22 -7.89 -2.64
N SER A 712 -20.29 -8.63 -2.88
CA SER A 712 -21.59 -8.04 -3.26
C SER A 712 -22.11 -7.11 -2.16
N TYR A 713 -22.52 -5.89 -2.51
CA TYR A 713 -23.20 -4.96 -1.58
C TYR A 713 -24.48 -5.55 -0.95
N SER A 714 -25.12 -6.50 -1.63
CA SER A 714 -26.38 -7.13 -1.19
C SER A 714 -26.18 -8.45 -0.43
N TYR A 715 -24.95 -8.82 -0.05
CA TYR A 715 -24.66 -10.12 0.60
C TYR A 715 -25.52 -10.37 1.86
N ARG A 716 -25.85 -9.31 2.62
CA ARG A 716 -26.69 -9.36 3.83
C ARG A 716 -28.18 -9.57 3.56
N GLU A 717 -28.64 -9.40 2.33
CA GLU A 717 -30.04 -9.67 1.95
C GLU A 717 -30.33 -11.16 1.88
N ARG A 718 -29.29 -12.00 1.76
CA ARG A 718 -29.39 -13.45 1.83
C ARG A 718 -29.32 -13.91 3.30
N PRO A 719 -30.16 -14.87 3.72
CA PRO A 719 -30.05 -15.43 5.07
C PRO A 719 -28.66 -16.07 5.30
N PRO A 720 -27.96 -15.73 6.39
CA PRO A 720 -26.67 -16.34 6.69
C PRO A 720 -26.84 -17.78 7.19
N HIS A 721 -25.79 -18.57 6.97
CA HIS A 721 -25.56 -19.80 7.71
C HIS A 721 -24.96 -19.50 9.09
N HIS A 722 -24.92 -20.50 9.96
CA HIS A 722 -24.37 -20.34 11.30
C HIS A 722 -23.55 -21.57 11.69
N PHE A 723 -22.52 -21.34 12.49
CA PHE A 723 -21.81 -22.40 13.18
C PHE A 723 -22.74 -23.14 14.16
N VAL A 724 -22.60 -24.46 14.23
CA VAL A 724 -23.34 -25.32 15.15
C VAL A 724 -22.48 -25.59 16.38
N LEU A 725 -23.00 -25.27 17.57
CA LEU A 725 -22.32 -25.54 18.83
C LEU A 725 -22.30 -27.05 19.13
N GLU A 726 -21.11 -27.61 19.33
CA GLU A 726 -20.91 -29.02 19.65
C GLU A 726 -20.71 -29.23 21.15
N THR A 727 -19.78 -28.48 21.75
CA THR A 727 -19.40 -28.64 23.16
C THR A 727 -19.26 -27.30 23.86
N VAL A 728 -19.53 -27.31 25.17
CA VAL A 728 -19.32 -26.20 26.08
C VAL A 728 -18.58 -26.73 27.30
N SER A 729 -17.53 -26.05 27.72
CA SER A 729 -16.90 -26.23 29.02
C SER A 729 -16.88 -24.91 29.78
N GLU A 730 -16.94 -25.01 31.10
CA GLU A 730 -16.93 -23.86 32.00
C GLU A 730 -15.84 -24.05 33.04
N GLN A 731 -15.11 -22.98 33.32
CA GLN A 731 -14.06 -22.98 34.33
C GLN A 731 -13.93 -21.61 35.00
N ILE A 732 -13.52 -21.63 36.26
CA ILE A 732 -13.06 -20.44 36.98
C ILE A 732 -11.57 -20.65 37.26
N ASP A 733 -10.74 -19.75 36.75
CA ASP A 733 -9.29 -19.76 36.94
C ASP A 733 -8.88 -18.44 37.63
N GLY A 734 -8.80 -18.47 38.96
CA GLY A 734 -8.48 -17.30 39.78
C GLY A 734 -9.46 -16.13 39.55
N PRO A 735 -9.02 -14.99 39.00
CA PRO A 735 -9.86 -13.83 38.72
C PRO A 735 -10.65 -13.95 37.41
N GLN A 736 -10.55 -15.05 36.66
CA GLN A 736 -11.22 -15.23 35.38
C GLN A 736 -12.37 -16.21 35.46
N ALA A 737 -13.57 -15.78 35.07
CA ALA A 737 -14.65 -16.67 34.69
C ALA A 737 -14.52 -16.96 33.20
N ILE A 738 -14.58 -18.23 32.80
CA ILE A 738 -14.32 -18.65 31.42
C ILE A 738 -15.39 -19.63 30.96
N ILE A 739 -15.86 -19.45 29.73
CA ILE A 739 -16.62 -20.43 28.95
C ILE A 739 -15.84 -20.73 27.67
N GLU A 740 -15.62 -22.00 27.37
CA GLU A 740 -15.05 -22.44 26.09
C GLU A 740 -16.13 -23.15 25.28
N GLN A 741 -16.31 -22.71 24.04
CA GLN A 741 -17.30 -23.22 23.11
C GLN A 741 -16.59 -23.76 21.88
N GLN A 742 -16.98 -24.94 21.43
CA GLN A 742 -16.50 -25.53 20.18
C GLN A 742 -17.65 -25.65 19.19
N TYR A 743 -17.39 -25.23 17.98
CA TYR A 743 -18.36 -25.13 16.91
C TYR A 743 -17.88 -25.83 15.64
N ARG A 744 -18.84 -26.24 14.80
CA ARG A 744 -18.61 -26.78 13.45
C ARG A 744 -19.48 -26.11 12.41
N PHE A 745 -18.92 -25.87 11.23
CA PHE A 745 -19.65 -25.48 10.03
C PHE A 745 -18.95 -26.10 8.83
N GLY A 746 -19.65 -26.92 8.03
CA GLY A 746 -19.02 -27.63 6.92
C GLY A 746 -17.81 -28.46 7.37
N ASP A 747 -16.67 -28.19 6.75
CA ASP A 747 -15.37 -28.80 7.07
C ASP A 747 -14.55 -27.95 8.07
N SER A 748 -15.10 -26.81 8.50
CA SER A 748 -14.45 -25.86 9.40
C SER A 748 -14.82 -26.08 10.87
N THR A 749 -13.85 -25.84 11.75
CA THR A 749 -14.07 -25.87 13.21
C THR A 749 -13.66 -24.55 13.85
N LEU A 750 -14.33 -24.18 14.93
CA LEU A 750 -14.05 -22.94 15.65
C LEU A 750 -14.10 -23.21 17.15
N GLN A 751 -13.02 -22.87 17.85
CA GLN A 751 -12.95 -22.85 19.31
C GLN A 751 -12.91 -21.41 19.78
N GLN A 752 -13.84 -21.04 20.65
CA GLN A 752 -13.87 -19.71 21.24
C GLN A 752 -13.88 -19.81 22.76
N ARG A 753 -12.89 -19.16 23.38
CA ARG A 753 -12.78 -18.99 24.81
C ARG A 753 -13.24 -17.57 25.18
N ILE A 754 -14.38 -17.49 25.85
CA ILE A 754 -15.02 -16.26 26.31
C ILE A 754 -14.59 -16.01 27.75
N VAL A 755 -13.90 -14.89 28.00
CA VAL A 755 -13.29 -14.58 29.29
C VAL A 755 -13.88 -13.30 29.86
N LEU A 756 -14.32 -13.38 31.12
CA LEU A 756 -14.71 -12.23 31.92
C LEU A 756 -13.84 -12.18 33.18
N THR A 757 -12.98 -11.17 33.25
CA THR A 757 -12.02 -11.00 34.34
C THR A 757 -12.63 -10.12 35.44
N ARG A 758 -12.40 -10.46 36.70
CA ARG A 758 -12.78 -9.67 37.87
C ARG A 758 -12.36 -8.19 37.73
N GLY A 759 -13.28 -7.28 38.01
CA GLY A 759 -13.11 -5.83 37.93
C GLY A 759 -13.07 -5.29 36.49
N SER A 760 -13.09 -6.15 35.47
CA SER A 760 -13.07 -5.74 34.07
C SER A 760 -14.49 -5.67 33.50
N ARG A 761 -14.72 -4.67 32.65
CA ARG A 761 -15.91 -4.52 31.81
C ARG A 761 -15.74 -5.16 30.44
N ARG A 762 -14.53 -5.64 30.14
CA ARG A 762 -14.15 -6.22 28.84
C ARG A 762 -14.50 -7.70 28.81
N ILE A 763 -15.29 -8.11 27.80
CA ILE A 763 -15.60 -9.51 27.49
C ILE A 763 -14.67 -9.91 26.34
N ASP A 764 -13.68 -10.76 26.61
CA ASP A 764 -12.68 -11.16 25.61
C ASP A 764 -13.12 -12.46 24.90
N PHE A 765 -13.06 -12.46 23.57
CA PHE A 765 -13.35 -13.61 22.69
C PHE A 765 -12.04 -14.11 22.07
N ILE A 766 -11.35 -14.99 22.76
CA ILE A 766 -10.10 -15.61 22.26
C ILE A 766 -10.50 -16.73 21.32
N THR A 767 -10.26 -16.55 20.02
CA THR A 767 -10.81 -17.41 18.97
C THR A 767 -9.70 -18.10 18.18
N HIS A 768 -9.80 -19.42 18.07
CA HIS A 768 -9.05 -20.26 17.16
C HIS A 768 -10.02 -20.85 16.12
N VAL A 769 -9.70 -20.72 14.84
CA VAL A 769 -10.55 -21.22 13.75
C VAL A 769 -9.71 -22.03 12.79
N ASP A 770 -10.09 -23.28 12.54
CA ASP A 770 -9.64 -24.04 11.38
C ASP A 770 -10.63 -23.80 10.24
N TRP A 771 -10.32 -22.83 9.36
CA TRP A 771 -11.22 -22.37 8.30
C TRP A 771 -10.91 -23.09 6.99
N ARG A 772 -11.89 -23.83 6.45
CA ARG A 772 -11.75 -24.67 5.24
C ARG A 772 -12.78 -24.37 4.15
N GLU A 773 -13.70 -23.43 4.40
CA GLU A 773 -14.73 -23.09 3.43
C GLU A 773 -14.22 -22.29 2.23
N GLN A 774 -14.97 -22.33 1.13
CA GLN A 774 -14.72 -21.57 -0.11
C GLN A 774 -15.90 -20.65 -0.42
N HIS A 775 -15.62 -19.45 -0.93
CA HIS A 775 -16.66 -18.45 -1.25
C HIS A 775 -17.56 -18.17 -0.04
N LYS A 776 -16.93 -17.98 1.12
CA LYS A 776 -17.61 -17.69 2.38
C LYS A 776 -16.98 -16.51 3.11
N MET A 777 -17.80 -15.85 3.91
CA MET A 777 -17.41 -14.77 4.81
C MET A 777 -17.94 -15.03 6.21
N LEU A 778 -17.04 -15.15 7.19
CA LEU A 778 -17.36 -15.36 8.60
C LEU A 778 -17.41 -14.03 9.33
N ARG A 779 -18.53 -13.74 10.01
CA ARG A 779 -18.77 -12.50 10.75
C ARG A 779 -19.31 -12.76 12.15
N THR A 780 -19.13 -11.78 13.03
CA THR A 780 -19.78 -11.72 14.35
C THR A 780 -20.47 -10.37 14.52
N SER A 781 -21.63 -10.37 15.18
CA SER A 781 -22.56 -9.25 15.24
C SER A 781 -23.02 -9.00 16.68
N PHE A 782 -23.17 -7.73 17.05
CA PHE A 782 -23.58 -7.24 18.36
C PHE A 782 -24.70 -6.20 18.20
N PRO A 783 -25.97 -6.62 18.28
CA PRO A 783 -27.11 -5.70 18.31
C PRO A 783 -27.24 -5.02 19.68
N LEU A 784 -26.91 -3.74 19.78
CA LEU A 784 -26.78 -3.02 21.05
C LEU A 784 -28.00 -2.16 21.38
N ALA A 785 -28.35 -2.08 22.67
CA ALA A 785 -29.33 -1.15 23.21
C ALA A 785 -28.76 0.27 23.40
N VAL A 786 -28.03 0.76 22.39
CA VAL A 786 -27.43 2.10 22.32
C VAL A 786 -27.84 2.70 20.98
N ALA A 787 -28.43 3.90 21.00
CA ALA A 787 -28.80 4.61 19.78
C ALA A 787 -27.79 5.73 19.50
N ALA A 788 -27.07 5.63 18.39
CA ALA A 788 -26.14 6.62 17.89
C ALA A 788 -26.30 6.77 16.38
N THR A 789 -26.18 7.99 15.86
CA THR A 789 -26.19 8.27 14.41
C THR A 789 -24.81 8.16 13.78
N GLU A 790 -23.76 8.02 14.61
CA GLU A 790 -22.37 7.95 14.20
C GLU A 790 -21.63 6.91 15.06
N ALA A 791 -20.65 6.24 14.47
CA ALA A 791 -19.69 5.39 15.14
C ALA A 791 -18.32 6.07 15.15
N THR A 792 -17.65 6.09 16.30
CA THR A 792 -16.29 6.60 16.42
C THR A 792 -15.31 5.46 16.15
N CYS A 793 -14.37 5.65 15.23
CA CYS A 793 -13.48 4.61 14.72
C CYS A 793 -12.02 4.98 15.00
N ASP A 794 -11.25 4.04 15.57
CA ASP A 794 -9.79 4.15 15.72
C ASP A 794 -9.12 4.22 14.34
N ILE A 795 -8.32 5.26 14.12
CA ILE A 795 -7.42 5.37 12.97
C ILE A 795 -6.01 5.76 13.45
N GLN A 796 -5.09 6.00 12.54
CA GLN A 796 -3.73 6.41 12.89
C GLN A 796 -3.75 7.75 13.65
N PHE A 797 -3.11 7.80 14.82
CA PHE A 797 -2.95 9.00 15.66
C PHE A 797 -4.26 9.74 16.02
N GLY A 798 -5.41 9.05 16.04
CA GLY A 798 -6.68 9.68 16.39
C GLY A 798 -7.90 8.83 16.06
N SER A 799 -9.06 9.49 15.96
CA SER A 799 -10.32 8.83 15.64
C SER A 799 -11.19 9.69 14.72
N ILE A 800 -12.05 9.03 13.94
CA ILE A 800 -13.05 9.69 13.09
C ILE A 800 -14.44 9.15 13.34
N LYS A 801 -15.44 9.98 13.03
CA LYS A 801 -16.84 9.58 13.08
C LYS A 801 -17.34 9.18 11.70
N ARG A 802 -18.00 8.03 11.63
CA ARG A 802 -18.68 7.55 10.41
C ARG A 802 -20.17 7.37 10.68
N PRO A 803 -21.04 7.70 9.72
CA PRO A 803 -22.48 7.58 9.91
C PRO A 803 -22.90 6.12 10.12
N THR A 804 -23.90 5.89 10.95
CA THR A 804 -24.53 4.56 11.17
C THR A 804 -25.82 4.40 10.36
N HIS A 805 -26.16 5.36 9.50
CA HIS A 805 -27.36 5.37 8.67
C HIS A 805 -27.01 5.48 7.19
N ARG A 806 -27.98 5.28 6.29
CA ARG A 806 -27.78 5.30 4.84
C ARG A 806 -28.54 6.45 4.14
N ASN A 807 -28.51 7.64 4.73
CA ASN A 807 -29.34 8.78 4.28
C ASN A 807 -28.91 9.33 2.91
N THR A 808 -27.60 9.39 2.67
CA THR A 808 -27.04 9.81 1.37
C THR A 808 -26.38 8.64 0.65
N SER A 809 -26.11 8.81 -0.64
CA SER A 809 -25.32 7.84 -1.42
C SER A 809 -23.91 7.65 -0.87
N TRP A 810 -23.31 8.68 -0.27
CA TRP A 810 -22.02 8.61 0.41
C TRP A 810 -22.07 7.80 1.70
N ASP A 811 -23.16 7.90 2.46
CA ASP A 811 -23.33 7.10 3.68
C ASP A 811 -23.62 5.63 3.32
N MET A 812 -24.46 5.40 2.31
CA MET A 812 -24.77 4.07 1.79
C MET A 812 -23.53 3.35 1.26
N ALA A 813 -22.61 4.07 0.60
CA ALA A 813 -21.40 3.49 0.04
C ALA A 813 -20.44 2.94 1.11
N ARG A 814 -20.58 3.37 2.38
CA ARG A 814 -19.80 2.86 3.52
C ARG A 814 -20.31 1.50 4.01
N ASN A 815 -20.36 0.53 3.09
CA ASN A 815 -20.87 -0.81 3.37
C ASN A 815 -19.86 -1.68 4.14
N GLU A 816 -18.59 -1.33 4.16
CA GLU A 816 -17.60 -1.86 5.10
C GLU A 816 -16.58 -0.75 5.37
N ILE A 817 -16.24 -0.54 6.64
CA ILE A 817 -15.36 0.54 7.08
C ILE A 817 -14.14 -0.01 7.79
N CYS A 818 -13.00 0.67 7.61
CA CYS A 818 -11.76 0.32 8.31
C CYS A 818 -11.71 0.97 9.69
N ALA A 819 -11.46 0.18 10.74
CA ALA A 819 -11.06 0.70 12.05
C ALA A 819 -9.90 -0.15 12.58
N HIS A 820 -8.99 0.47 13.31
CA HIS A 820 -7.76 -0.18 13.75
C HIS A 820 -7.99 -1.09 14.96
N LYS A 821 -7.92 -0.56 16.18
CA LYS A 821 -7.99 -1.36 17.42
C LYS A 821 -9.40 -1.43 17.98
N TRP A 822 -10.25 -0.45 17.66
CA TRP A 822 -11.59 -0.34 18.21
C TRP A 822 -12.54 0.47 17.32
N ILE A 823 -13.83 0.18 17.48
CA ILE A 823 -14.95 1.00 17.01
C ILE A 823 -15.95 1.15 18.14
N ASP A 824 -16.58 2.32 18.26
CA ASP A 824 -17.46 2.67 19.37
C ASP A 824 -18.78 3.28 18.87
N ILE A 825 -19.89 2.90 19.51
CA ILE A 825 -21.13 3.67 19.47
C ILE A 825 -21.54 4.08 20.87
N SER A 826 -21.86 5.35 21.03
CA SER A 826 -22.08 5.94 22.35
C SER A 826 -23.26 6.92 22.35
N GLN A 827 -24.01 6.87 23.44
CA GLN A 827 -24.90 7.94 23.90
C GLN A 827 -24.14 8.83 24.89
N TRP A 828 -24.81 9.86 25.43
CA TRP A 828 -24.19 10.75 26.42
C TRP A 828 -23.75 10.00 27.68
N GLU A 829 -24.58 9.08 28.17
CA GLU A 829 -24.40 8.41 29.46
C GLU A 829 -23.80 7.01 29.37
N TYR A 830 -23.81 6.39 28.18
CA TYR A 830 -23.43 4.99 28.01
C TYR A 830 -22.99 4.68 26.58
N GLY A 831 -22.00 3.81 26.43
CA GLY A 831 -21.48 3.39 25.14
C GLY A 831 -20.99 1.95 25.15
N VAL A 832 -20.73 1.43 23.96
CA VAL A 832 -20.20 0.08 23.79
C VAL A 832 -19.21 0.10 22.63
N ALA A 833 -17.97 -0.31 22.94
CA ALA A 833 -16.92 -0.47 21.96
C ALA A 833 -16.72 -1.95 21.59
N LEU A 834 -16.36 -2.19 20.34
CA LEU A 834 -15.86 -3.46 19.82
C LEU A 834 -14.37 -3.30 19.54
N LEU A 835 -13.56 -4.00 20.33
CA LEU A 835 -12.09 -3.98 20.27
C LEU A 835 -11.58 -5.21 19.50
N ASN A 836 -10.40 -5.13 18.88
CA ASN A 836 -9.77 -6.26 18.22
C ASN A 836 -8.24 -6.17 18.21
N ASP A 837 -7.58 -7.30 17.91
CA ASP A 837 -6.12 -7.39 17.85
C ASP A 837 -5.51 -7.54 16.44
N CYS A 838 -6.33 -7.71 15.39
CA CYS A 838 -5.86 -7.90 14.01
C CYS A 838 -6.95 -7.86 12.92
N LYS A 839 -8.14 -7.31 13.20
CA LYS A 839 -9.27 -7.28 12.28
C LYS A 839 -9.61 -5.83 11.94
N TYR A 840 -9.80 -5.53 10.66
CA TYR A 840 -9.93 -4.14 10.20
C TYR A 840 -11.29 -3.85 9.56
N GLY A 841 -11.94 -4.85 8.97
CA GLY A 841 -13.26 -4.72 8.35
C GLY A 841 -14.40 -4.73 9.37
N HIS A 842 -15.13 -3.62 9.46
CA HIS A 842 -16.29 -3.47 10.32
C HIS A 842 -17.53 -3.08 9.50
N TYR A 843 -18.69 -3.49 10.00
CA TYR A 843 -19.98 -3.02 9.53
C TYR A 843 -20.73 -2.37 10.68
N VAL A 844 -21.27 -1.18 10.46
CA VAL A 844 -22.12 -0.50 11.46
C VAL A 844 -23.39 0.01 10.79
N THR A 845 -24.52 -0.32 11.39
CA THR A 845 -25.82 0.23 10.99
C THR A 845 -26.71 0.35 12.21
N GLU A 846 -27.24 1.55 12.43
CA GLU A 846 -28.00 1.95 13.61
C GLU A 846 -27.25 1.61 14.90
N SER A 847 -27.62 0.51 15.54
CA SER A 847 -27.03 0.03 16.80
C SER A 847 -26.33 -1.33 16.66
N LEU A 848 -26.19 -1.84 15.44
CA LEU A 848 -25.48 -3.08 15.15
C LEU A 848 -24.01 -2.76 14.95
N LEU A 849 -23.15 -3.25 15.85
CA LEU A 849 -21.72 -3.38 15.60
C LEU A 849 -21.42 -4.77 15.07
N ASP A 850 -20.67 -4.86 13.98
CA ASP A 850 -20.32 -6.13 13.36
C ASP A 850 -18.86 -6.11 12.89
N LEU A 851 -18.20 -7.26 13.03
CA LEU A 851 -16.81 -7.47 12.67
C LEU A 851 -16.70 -8.60 11.66
N ASN A 852 -15.99 -8.32 10.56
CA ASN A 852 -15.66 -9.31 9.56
C ASN A 852 -14.41 -10.10 9.98
N LEU A 853 -14.58 -11.38 10.29
CA LEU A 853 -13.53 -12.20 10.88
C LEU A 853 -12.64 -12.82 9.80
N LEU A 854 -13.23 -13.47 8.80
CA LEU A 854 -12.50 -14.18 7.74
C LEU A 854 -13.29 -14.13 6.42
N ARG A 855 -12.59 -14.12 5.29
CA ARG A 855 -13.15 -14.33 3.94
C ARG A 855 -12.34 -15.41 3.24
N SER A 856 -12.96 -16.21 2.36
CA SER A 856 -12.26 -17.18 1.51
C SER A 856 -12.53 -16.99 0.01
N PRO A 857 -12.12 -15.84 -0.57
CA PRO A 857 -12.19 -15.62 -2.01
C PRO A 857 -11.23 -16.56 -2.77
N MET A 858 -11.52 -16.80 -4.04
CA MET A 858 -10.73 -17.73 -4.88
C MET A 858 -9.89 -17.05 -5.96
N TYR A 859 -9.95 -15.72 -6.05
CA TYR A 859 -9.15 -14.90 -6.96
C TYR A 859 -8.56 -13.70 -6.20
N PRO A 860 -7.28 -13.33 -6.43
CA PRO A 860 -6.32 -13.95 -7.36
C PRO A 860 -5.52 -15.10 -6.75
N GLY A 861 -5.57 -15.29 -5.43
CA GLY A 861 -4.97 -16.42 -4.73
C GLY A 861 -5.94 -17.60 -4.59
N LEU A 862 -5.50 -18.79 -5.01
CA LEU A 862 -6.23 -20.03 -4.69
C LEU A 862 -6.17 -20.28 -3.18
N ASN A 863 -7.30 -20.65 -2.59
CA ASN A 863 -7.43 -21.00 -1.18
C ASN A 863 -7.07 -19.88 -0.19
N ALA A 864 -7.40 -18.62 -0.52
CA ALA A 864 -7.20 -17.50 0.40
C ALA A 864 -7.85 -17.81 1.76
N ASP A 865 -7.08 -17.60 2.83
CA ASP A 865 -7.45 -17.85 4.24
C ASP A 865 -8.01 -19.24 4.59
N GLN A 866 -7.92 -20.25 3.70
CA GLN A 866 -8.17 -21.63 4.09
C GLN A 866 -7.00 -22.17 4.92
N ALA A 867 -7.04 -21.93 6.22
CA ALA A 867 -5.98 -22.23 7.17
C ALA A 867 -6.50 -22.14 8.62
N GLU A 868 -5.62 -22.43 9.56
CA GLU A 868 -5.81 -22.09 10.97
C GLU A 868 -5.56 -20.60 11.20
N HIS A 869 -6.40 -19.99 12.04
CA HIS A 869 -6.34 -18.57 12.42
C HIS A 869 -6.51 -18.39 13.92
N ASP A 870 -5.70 -17.51 14.49
CA ASP A 870 -5.82 -17.08 15.88
C ASP A 870 -6.03 -15.57 15.96
N PHE A 871 -7.10 -15.15 16.64
CA PHE A 871 -7.40 -13.74 16.83
C PHE A 871 -8.24 -13.51 18.07
N THR A 872 -8.18 -12.28 18.59
CA THR A 872 -8.98 -11.85 19.74
C THR A 872 -9.76 -10.59 19.37
N TYR A 873 -11.04 -10.60 19.72
CA TYR A 873 -11.87 -9.40 19.77
C TYR A 873 -12.54 -9.30 21.13
N ALA A 874 -13.04 -8.14 21.48
CA ALA A 874 -13.67 -7.92 22.77
C ALA A 874 -14.83 -6.94 22.69
N LEU A 875 -15.89 -7.20 23.45
CA LEU A 875 -16.98 -6.25 23.65
C LEU A 875 -16.72 -5.49 24.97
N PHE A 876 -16.83 -4.18 24.94
CA PHE A 876 -16.48 -3.31 26.06
C PHE A 876 -17.58 -2.26 26.31
N PRO A 877 -18.59 -2.59 27.13
CA PRO A 877 -19.60 -1.61 27.59
C PRO A 877 -18.99 -0.65 28.60
N HIS A 878 -19.25 0.65 28.45
CA HIS A 878 -18.59 1.68 29.26
C HIS A 878 -19.51 2.87 29.58
N ALA A 879 -19.05 3.66 30.54
CA ALA A 879 -19.64 4.93 30.92
C ALA A 879 -19.48 5.96 29.78
N GLY A 880 -20.54 6.74 29.53
CA GLY A 880 -20.48 7.87 28.61
C GLY A 880 -20.00 7.50 27.20
N ASN A 881 -19.13 8.34 26.63
CA ASN A 881 -18.55 8.13 25.30
C ASN A 881 -17.18 7.41 25.33
N HIS A 882 -16.60 7.14 24.15
CA HIS A 882 -15.29 6.48 24.02
C HIS A 882 -14.15 7.10 24.85
N ILE A 883 -14.20 8.42 25.10
CA ILE A 883 -13.24 9.13 25.95
C ILE A 883 -13.49 8.81 27.43
N GLN A 884 -14.70 9.08 27.92
CA GLN A 884 -15.07 8.87 29.33
C GLN A 884 -14.98 7.39 29.71
N GLY A 885 -15.26 6.50 28.77
CA GLY A 885 -15.19 5.06 28.94
C GLY A 885 -13.78 4.46 28.89
N GLY A 886 -12.75 5.25 28.51
CA GLY A 886 -11.38 4.76 28.41
C GLY A 886 -11.16 3.76 27.26
N VAL A 887 -11.93 3.86 26.17
CA VAL A 887 -11.90 2.90 25.05
C VAL A 887 -10.54 2.85 24.38
N ILE A 888 -9.89 4.02 24.21
CA ILE A 888 -8.54 4.12 23.62
C ILE A 888 -7.55 3.27 24.43
N ARG A 889 -7.54 3.44 25.77
CA ARG A 889 -6.67 2.65 26.65
C ARG A 889 -6.98 1.16 26.57
N ALA A 890 -8.27 0.79 26.61
CA ALA A 890 -8.69 -0.60 26.51
C ALA A 890 -8.26 -1.26 25.18
N GLY A 891 -8.31 -0.52 24.07
CA GLY A 891 -7.83 -0.96 22.76
C GLY A 891 -6.33 -1.22 22.73
N TYR A 892 -5.51 -0.31 23.29
CA TYR A 892 -4.07 -0.53 23.45
C TYR A 892 -3.76 -1.70 24.39
N GLU A 893 -4.45 -1.81 25.53
CA GLU A 893 -4.22 -2.85 26.52
C GLU A 893 -4.59 -4.26 26.03
N LEU A 894 -5.55 -4.38 25.11
CA LEU A 894 -5.83 -5.64 24.42
C LEU A 894 -4.66 -6.05 23.51
N ASN A 895 -4.05 -5.07 22.84
CA ASN A 895 -3.02 -5.31 21.84
C ASN A 895 -1.61 -5.46 22.44
N VAL A 896 -1.38 -4.87 23.62
CA VAL A 896 -0.05 -4.73 24.24
C VAL A 896 -0.10 -5.36 25.64
N PRO A 897 0.18 -6.66 25.78
CA PRO A 897 0.18 -7.32 27.07
C PRO A 897 1.36 -6.87 27.94
N VAL A 898 1.27 -7.05 29.26
CA VAL A 898 2.42 -6.89 30.16
C VAL A 898 3.38 -8.07 29.91
N ASN A 899 4.65 -7.77 29.63
CA ASN A 899 5.67 -8.79 29.43
C ASN A 899 6.31 -9.19 30.76
N ILE A 900 6.50 -10.49 30.98
CA ILE A 900 7.00 -11.08 32.23
C ILE A 900 8.32 -11.78 31.93
N VAL A 901 9.40 -11.35 32.58
CA VAL A 901 10.73 -11.94 32.41
C VAL A 901 11.24 -12.44 33.76
N THR A 902 11.74 -13.68 33.78
CA THR A 902 12.30 -14.33 34.98
C THR A 902 13.78 -13.99 35.15
N GLY A 903 14.19 -13.61 36.37
CA GLY A 903 15.61 -13.39 36.68
C GLY A 903 16.45 -14.67 36.59
N THR A 904 17.74 -14.53 36.28
CA THR A 904 18.72 -15.64 36.32
C THR A 904 19.55 -15.56 37.59
N ALA A 905 19.62 -16.66 38.35
CA ALA A 905 20.33 -16.69 39.64
C ALA A 905 21.84 -16.54 39.46
N THR A 906 22.44 -15.66 40.28
CA THR A 906 23.89 -15.64 40.50
C THR A 906 24.21 -15.49 41.99
N ALA A 907 25.32 -16.09 42.41
CA ALA A 907 25.67 -16.32 43.82
C ALA A 907 25.98 -15.05 44.66
N SER A 908 25.85 -13.84 44.10
CA SER A 908 26.20 -12.57 44.78
C SER A 908 25.06 -11.56 44.95
N ALA A 909 23.83 -11.89 44.57
CA ALA A 909 22.70 -10.96 44.65
C ALA A 909 22.28 -10.68 46.11
N THR A 910 22.32 -9.41 46.53
CA THR A 910 21.74 -8.98 47.81
C THR A 910 20.22 -8.93 47.71
N ALA A 911 19.53 -9.75 48.49
CA ALA A 911 18.09 -9.67 48.68
C ALA A 911 17.70 -8.34 49.33
N GLY A 912 16.67 -7.64 48.82
CA GLY A 912 15.96 -6.73 49.71
C GLY A 912 15.07 -5.59 49.21
N ASN A 913 14.99 -5.19 47.92
CA ASN A 913 14.09 -4.08 47.55
C ASN A 913 13.37 -4.29 46.20
N GLU A 914 12.08 -3.95 46.16
CA GLU A 914 11.33 -3.73 44.91
C GLU A 914 12.05 -2.65 44.09
N GLN A 915 12.48 -2.99 42.87
CA GLN A 915 13.03 -2.02 41.94
C GLN A 915 11.95 -1.66 40.93
N SER A 916 11.57 -0.39 40.88
CA SER A 916 10.57 0.12 39.93
C SER A 916 11.11 1.34 39.21
N LEU A 917 10.85 1.41 37.91
CA LEU A 917 11.22 2.53 37.06
C LEU A 917 10.08 2.87 36.12
N SER A 918 9.76 4.16 36.03
CA SER A 918 8.99 4.74 34.92
C SER A 918 9.94 5.59 34.10
N PHE A 919 10.26 5.19 32.87
CA PHE A 919 11.19 5.93 32.02
C PHE A 919 10.59 7.27 31.56
N ALA A 920 9.31 7.23 31.16
CA ALA A 920 8.56 8.39 30.73
C ALA A 920 7.16 8.40 31.34
N ARG A 921 6.72 9.57 31.80
CA ARG A 921 5.39 9.79 32.36
C ARG A 921 4.77 11.04 31.77
N ILE A 922 3.50 10.92 31.36
CA ILE A 922 2.65 12.05 30.99
C ILE A 922 1.47 12.10 31.95
N ALA A 923 1.15 13.30 32.44
CA ALA A 923 0.07 13.50 33.40
C ALA A 923 -1.32 13.48 32.74
N ALA A 924 -1.44 14.03 31.54
CA ALA A 924 -2.70 14.11 30.81
C ALA A 924 -3.12 12.76 30.22
N GLU A 925 -4.39 12.40 30.42
CA GLU A 925 -4.92 11.09 29.99
C GLU A 925 -5.13 10.96 28.48
N ASN A 926 -5.26 12.09 27.81
CA ASN A 926 -5.54 12.20 26.39
C ASN A 926 -4.30 12.33 25.51
N VAL A 927 -3.11 12.31 26.10
CA VAL A 927 -1.83 12.35 25.36
C VAL A 927 -1.17 10.98 25.45
N VAL A 928 -0.88 10.40 24.29
CA VAL A 928 -0.34 9.04 24.17
C VAL A 928 1.11 9.11 23.70
N LEU A 929 2.01 8.43 24.42
CA LEU A 929 3.38 8.14 24.00
C LEU A 929 3.35 6.95 23.05
N GLU A 930 3.47 7.23 21.75
CA GLU A 930 3.40 6.19 20.71
C GLU A 930 4.78 5.58 20.42
N THR A 931 5.85 6.37 20.41
CA THR A 931 7.19 5.88 20.03
C THR A 931 8.27 6.49 20.91
N ILE A 932 9.20 5.63 21.36
CA ILE A 932 10.47 6.01 21.95
C ILE A 932 11.55 5.19 21.25
N LYS A 933 12.47 5.86 20.57
CA LYS A 933 13.56 5.22 19.83
C LYS A 933 14.84 6.06 19.89
N LYS A 934 15.95 5.50 19.42
CA LYS A 934 17.15 6.27 19.10
C LYS A 934 16.94 7.08 17.81
N ALA A 935 17.52 8.28 17.74
CA ALA A 935 17.54 9.09 16.53
C ALA A 935 18.31 8.40 15.39
N GLU A 936 17.96 8.70 14.15
CA GLU A 936 18.53 8.06 12.96
C GLU A 936 20.01 8.40 12.78
N GLU A 937 20.41 9.65 13.07
CA GLU A 937 21.73 10.18 12.72
C GLU A 937 22.68 10.36 13.92
N ASN A 938 22.20 10.22 15.14
CA ASN A 938 22.98 10.43 16.36
C ASN A 938 22.44 9.62 17.55
N ASP A 939 22.98 9.84 18.75
CA ASP A 939 22.61 9.11 19.97
C ASP A 939 21.51 9.81 20.80
N ASP A 940 20.85 10.83 20.23
CA ASP A 940 19.69 11.46 20.85
C ASP A 940 18.51 10.48 20.86
N ILE A 941 17.53 10.78 21.72
CA ILE A 941 16.30 9.98 21.86
C ILE A 941 15.16 10.71 21.18
N ILE A 942 14.40 9.99 20.36
CA ILE A 942 13.17 10.48 19.74
C ILE A 942 11.99 9.99 20.56
N ILE A 943 11.15 10.92 20.99
CA ILE A 943 9.87 10.65 21.65
C ILE A 943 8.77 11.24 20.77
N ARG A 944 7.85 10.40 20.31
CA ARG A 944 6.67 10.82 19.57
C ARG A 944 5.42 10.60 20.39
N ILE A 945 4.63 11.67 20.47
CA ILE A 945 3.40 11.74 21.23
C ILE A 945 2.30 12.29 20.35
N TYR A 946 1.05 11.92 20.65
CA TYR A 946 -0.09 12.51 19.98
C TYR A 946 -1.24 12.77 20.96
N GLU A 947 -2.06 13.76 20.64
CA GLU A 947 -3.30 14.05 21.35
C GLU A 947 -4.45 13.19 20.77
N ALA A 948 -5.17 12.46 21.61
CA ALA A 948 -6.07 11.41 21.16
C ALA A 948 -7.57 11.77 21.25
N PHE A 949 -7.94 12.85 21.94
CA PHE A 949 -9.34 13.18 22.27
C PHE A 949 -9.89 14.34 21.44
N GLY A 950 -9.08 15.00 20.62
CA GLY A 950 -9.46 16.19 19.87
C GLY A 950 -9.51 17.46 20.73
N ALA A 951 -8.62 17.59 21.72
CA ALA A 951 -8.62 18.69 22.69
C ALA A 951 -7.25 19.39 22.81
N THR A 952 -7.23 20.72 22.87
CA THR A 952 -6.00 21.46 23.23
C THR A 952 -5.59 21.15 24.66
N THR A 953 -4.36 20.69 24.85
CA THR A 953 -3.90 20.12 26.13
C THR A 953 -2.48 20.55 26.45
N THR A 954 -2.32 21.20 27.60
CA THR A 954 -1.01 21.46 28.21
C THR A 954 -0.73 20.41 29.27
N THR A 955 0.43 19.75 29.18
CA THR A 955 0.85 18.71 30.12
C THR A 955 2.37 18.71 30.30
N THR A 956 2.84 18.04 31.34
CA THR A 956 4.27 17.81 31.58
C THR A 956 4.64 16.39 31.13
N LEU A 957 5.72 16.28 30.36
CA LEU A 957 6.45 15.03 30.11
C LEU A 957 7.61 14.94 31.11
N SER A 958 7.59 13.94 31.98
CA SER A 958 8.68 13.65 32.92
C SER A 958 9.51 12.45 32.45
N LEU A 959 10.82 12.52 32.63
CA LEU A 959 11.79 11.53 32.16
C LEU A 959 12.71 11.09 33.29
N ALA A 960 13.02 9.79 33.36
CA ALA A 960 13.95 9.23 34.34
C ALA A 960 15.42 9.36 33.93
N MET A 961 15.80 10.52 33.36
CA MET A 961 17.17 10.84 32.98
C MET A 961 17.40 12.35 33.09
N THR A 962 18.66 12.77 33.26
CA THR A 962 19.04 14.18 33.19
C THR A 962 19.14 14.62 31.73
N VAL A 963 18.35 15.63 31.37
CA VAL A 963 18.29 16.15 30.00
C VAL A 963 19.18 17.38 29.85
N GLN A 964 19.95 17.44 28.76
CA GLN A 964 20.77 18.60 28.43
C GLN A 964 20.02 19.59 27.54
N THR A 965 19.37 19.11 26.48
CA THR A 965 18.53 19.93 25.58
C THR A 965 17.36 19.10 25.05
N ILE A 966 16.23 19.78 24.76
CA ILE A 966 15.05 19.20 24.12
C ILE A 966 14.69 20.05 22.91
N TRP A 967 14.58 19.42 21.76
CA TRP A 967 14.11 20.02 20.52
C TRP A 967 12.73 19.48 20.17
N GLN A 968 11.80 20.37 19.85
CA GLN A 968 10.69 20.01 18.98
C GLN A 968 11.25 19.85 17.56
N THR A 969 10.87 18.73 16.92
CA THR A 969 11.29 18.39 15.56
C THR A 969 10.07 18.05 14.72
N ASN A 970 10.27 18.10 13.41
CA ASN A 970 9.35 17.47 12.47
C ASN A 970 9.48 15.92 12.55
N LEU A 971 8.68 15.17 11.78
CA LEU A 971 8.69 13.70 11.77
C LEU A 971 9.97 13.08 11.21
N LEU A 972 10.77 13.85 10.48
CA LEU A 972 12.10 13.48 9.96
C LEU A 972 13.24 13.83 10.94
N GLU A 973 12.90 14.18 12.19
CA GLU A 973 13.85 14.44 13.28
C GLU A 973 14.71 15.70 13.09
N VAL A 974 14.28 16.58 12.17
CA VAL A 974 14.94 17.86 11.91
C VAL A 974 14.51 18.86 13.00
N PRO A 975 15.44 19.44 13.78
CA PRO A 975 15.12 20.41 14.83
C PRO A 975 14.50 21.70 14.28
N GLU A 976 13.41 22.13 14.91
CA GLU A 976 12.71 23.37 14.55
C GLU A 976 12.74 24.39 15.68
N LYS A 977 12.56 23.93 16.92
CA LYS A 977 12.46 24.79 18.10
C LYS A 977 13.04 24.11 19.33
N GLU A 978 13.95 24.79 20.03
CA GLU A 978 14.39 24.37 21.36
C GLU A 978 13.32 24.70 22.41
N LEU A 979 13.06 23.76 23.31
CA LEU A 979 12.06 23.91 24.37
C LEU A 979 12.73 24.21 25.71
N GLU A 980 12.16 25.13 26.48
CA GLU A 980 12.55 25.32 27.87
C GLU A 980 12.16 24.10 28.69
N HIS A 981 13.10 23.60 29.49
CA HIS A 981 12.89 22.38 30.28
C HIS A 981 13.56 22.49 31.65
N SER A 982 13.07 21.69 32.58
CA SER A 982 13.75 21.39 33.83
C SER A 982 14.74 20.23 33.65
N GLU A 983 15.49 19.87 34.69
CA GLU A 983 16.45 18.76 34.64
C GLU A 983 15.85 17.42 34.19
N HIS A 984 14.56 17.17 34.51
CA HIS A 984 13.89 15.89 34.31
C HIS A 984 12.50 16.00 33.67
N SER A 985 12.09 17.18 33.22
CA SER A 985 10.75 17.35 32.66
C SER A 985 10.62 18.57 31.75
N VAL A 986 9.67 18.50 30.82
CA VAL A 986 9.33 19.56 29.88
C VAL A 986 7.82 19.77 29.85
N GLU A 987 7.38 21.02 29.82
CA GLU A 987 5.99 21.37 29.58
C GLU A 987 5.75 21.45 28.07
N ILE A 988 4.68 20.82 27.62
CA ILE A 988 4.29 20.76 26.22
C ILE A 988 2.81 21.10 26.09
N THR A 989 2.45 21.70 24.97
CA THR A 989 1.04 21.97 24.62
C THR A 989 0.78 21.35 23.26
N LEU A 990 -0.23 20.49 23.19
CA LEU A 990 -0.71 19.88 21.96
C LEU A 990 -2.07 20.46 21.58
N GLN A 991 -2.29 20.67 20.29
CA GLN A 991 -3.58 20.98 19.67
C GLN A 991 -4.39 19.69 19.44
N PRO A 992 -5.69 19.80 19.16
CA PRO A 992 -6.54 18.65 18.84
C PRO A 992 -5.89 17.73 17.79
N TYR A 993 -5.70 16.46 18.13
CA TYR A 993 -5.09 15.45 17.25
C TYR A 993 -3.66 15.74 16.78
N GLU A 994 -2.94 16.68 17.39
CA GLU A 994 -1.55 17.01 17.03
C GLU A 994 -0.60 15.86 17.39
N ILE A 995 0.31 15.56 16.48
CA ILE A 995 1.47 14.67 16.61
C ILE A 995 2.66 15.56 16.87
N LEU A 996 3.28 15.41 18.05
CA LEU A 996 4.46 16.16 18.45
C LEU A 996 5.66 15.20 18.55
N THR A 997 6.75 15.51 17.86
CA THR A 997 8.02 14.78 17.95
C THR A 997 9.05 15.60 18.72
N LEU A 998 9.65 14.98 19.73
CA LEU A 998 10.70 15.56 20.56
C LEU A 998 12.01 14.80 20.36
N ARG A 999 13.10 15.51 20.16
CA ARG A 999 14.47 14.99 20.15
C ARG A 999 15.21 15.44 21.40
N ILE A 1000 15.72 14.49 22.15
CA ILE A 1000 16.26 14.71 23.49
C ILE A 1000 17.73 14.35 23.53
N HIS A 1001 18.56 15.34 23.85
CA HIS A 1001 19.98 15.16 24.08
C HIS A 1001 20.24 14.94 25.58
N LYS A 1002 20.86 13.81 25.92
CA LYS A 1002 21.21 13.48 27.30
C LYS A 1002 22.49 14.19 27.74
N ARG A 1003 22.63 14.44 29.04
CA ARG A 1003 23.85 14.99 29.65
C ARG A 1003 24.91 13.92 29.93
#